data_AF-M2BKB7-F1
#
_entry.id   AF-M2BKB7-F1
#
_cell.length_a   1.000
_cell.length_b   1.000
_cell.length_c   1.000
_cell.angle_alpha   90.00
_cell.angle_beta   90.00
_cell.angle_gamma   90.00
#
_symmetry.space_group_name_H-M   'P 1'
#
loop_
_entity.id
_entity.type
_entity.pdbx_description
1 polymer ?
#
loop_
_entity_poly.entity_id
_entity_poly.type
_entity_poly.pdbx_seq_one_letter_code
_entity_poly.pdbx_strand_id
1 'polypeptide(L)'
;MKRLLKILTAAVAVILLFTACQQFLDNPEDFLSYWASESFVKDHSIGSAARPDEAGVPCVSSSEKVTIMLTVHNPKNFSLVMPTASAPAGIVEFKELSEQPAAETEYELKQGDSGTLKLTYKKAFLQKYEQGSGSLNPTITLKAKDGRVFKKTYTFGIKSNTPPPAPKDIVIAKTKGEDSRYVLCLKFDPDEMKKTVTINSHEVKIHNDIKNITIEKKDSSNNGSSYKLSYNGNNSDFQIPVETPLIGSFTERRNVQQLTATLPPPQEKWVLYFATNLKVNAGNDQTSYTITLSDLKGVTSDKAVATIEASGPTHTVTFSVVGGQGGSLTGTYNGVPQTASGSSTVTLSVPRGENVTFTATPTNPSQYKVGNWTCTSSAGFTGQSGNPTATLTVRENTTVTVQFVPLSALNLTELKIHGLNALGGSVTLPYIVAQVAKSDISLAFSGYSGIPFTVIPQLPLTLQPGETKSITINVAASPDNYLAWSKTVSITRSKNSVANLTSFKLNGETKTVPFAGEYTVASGTATVTDFAFDADSTGATASVSPQGNVNIPVGSGRNFTITVKAQDGTVTQNVIFTVKRKEYTVNYSVEGGQGKIQAGLYTLTTNSSLSVAYNGNVTFTAHPDPGWEVDSWKVDGSTVSSQTGTTYTLSNVTGPKTVTVKFKPGVFDLAGGPDAWKRLKKEVEKTEGAHTITISGEITATNGPGNNGKISIRRELIIKSIGSSASLNANNLSGIFDVNNKLTLENITLKNGREPGNRTGAGAYVNSTLIMKGSSAITNCSAHKGGGVYVNNGTLIMQDSSTISSCTATDKGSGVYVAGTFEMKGNARVNTNNDVYLESGKSITVTGSLSHHPAARITPNSYTNGRVLATGAAEKANFKVTPQDGNKYWRFKKQGGEVKFVPAKLKVTFNKIKCVEVKDASSEAEYYWTMKVGKYVIAERPSNSVWDAKKGHIYEFIENGEYNKYFNWDFSYFPISEIPDINTTPKNYIPVYINIMEYDKSDPDDHIGTTKAHLTYDYDNDQWKWEYDGSQSHGNQESNPHITIGDSGEEIFTEEYRTNDGDTDVTITISWKE
;
A
#
# COMPACT_ATOMS: atom_id res chain seq x y z
N MET A 1 50.03 -37.71 -27.66
CA MET A 1 49.95 -36.24 -27.85
C MET A 1 48.66 -35.76 -28.53
N LYS A 2 48.45 -35.87 -29.86
CA LYS A 2 47.32 -35.19 -30.57
C LYS A 2 45.92 -35.34 -29.94
N ARG A 3 45.57 -36.52 -29.37
CA ARG A 3 44.28 -36.75 -28.67
C ARG A 3 44.16 -35.98 -27.34
N LEU A 4 45.26 -35.86 -26.59
CA LEU A 4 45.34 -35.08 -25.35
C LEU A 4 45.24 -33.57 -25.63
N LEU A 5 45.90 -33.09 -26.70
CA LEU A 5 45.85 -31.68 -27.10
C LEU A 5 44.45 -31.23 -27.51
N LYS A 6 43.67 -32.10 -28.17
CA LYS A 6 42.24 -31.84 -28.46
C LYS A 6 41.38 -31.77 -27.20
N ILE A 7 41.67 -32.58 -26.18
CA ILE A 7 40.96 -32.53 -24.89
C ILE A 7 41.32 -31.23 -24.15
N LEU A 8 42.58 -30.81 -24.14
CA LEU A 8 42.99 -29.52 -23.56
C LEU A 8 42.37 -28.32 -24.28
N THR A 9 42.36 -28.30 -25.62
CA THR A 9 41.74 -27.18 -26.35
C THR A 9 40.22 -27.15 -26.23
N ALA A 10 39.54 -28.30 -26.13
CA ALA A 10 38.13 -28.35 -25.79
C ALA A 10 37.84 -27.85 -24.36
N ALA A 11 38.65 -28.28 -23.37
CA ALA A 11 38.52 -27.82 -21.99
C ALA A 11 38.79 -26.31 -21.86
N VAL A 12 39.84 -25.78 -22.50
CA VAL A 12 40.15 -24.35 -22.53
C VAL A 12 39.07 -23.55 -23.26
N ALA A 13 38.50 -24.05 -24.37
CA ALA A 13 37.37 -23.40 -25.04
C ALA A 13 36.12 -23.34 -24.16
N VAL A 14 35.83 -24.41 -23.41
CA VAL A 14 34.71 -24.45 -22.44
C VAL A 14 34.96 -23.50 -21.26
N ILE A 15 36.18 -23.45 -20.72
CA ILE A 15 36.56 -22.49 -19.66
C ILE A 15 36.44 -21.05 -20.16
N LEU A 16 36.89 -20.76 -21.40
CA LEU A 16 36.76 -19.44 -22.02
C LEU A 16 35.29 -19.03 -22.24
N LEU A 17 34.44 -19.98 -22.64
CA LEU A 17 32.98 -19.79 -22.72
C LEU A 17 32.36 -19.43 -21.37
N PHE A 18 32.83 -20.02 -20.26
CA PHE A 18 32.38 -19.63 -18.92
C PHE A 18 32.88 -18.24 -18.52
N THR A 19 34.14 -17.87 -18.83
CA THR A 19 34.66 -16.52 -18.52
C THR A 19 34.02 -15.39 -19.33
N ALA A 20 33.30 -15.68 -20.41
CA ALA A 20 32.54 -14.69 -21.18
C ALA A 20 31.12 -14.44 -20.65
N CYS A 21 30.62 -15.31 -19.75
CA CYS A 21 29.26 -15.28 -19.25
C CYS A 21 29.22 -14.83 -17.79
N GLN A 22 28.93 -13.54 -17.58
CA GLN A 22 29.00 -12.86 -16.28
C GLN A 22 28.24 -13.57 -15.13
N GLN A 23 27.14 -14.27 -15.45
CA GLN A 23 26.38 -15.14 -14.52
C GLN A 23 27.17 -16.30 -13.88
N PHE A 24 28.39 -16.59 -14.36
CA PHE A 24 29.31 -17.61 -13.81
C PHE A 24 30.58 -17.00 -13.18
N LEU A 25 30.71 -15.67 -13.14
CA LEU A 25 31.81 -14.94 -12.49
C LEU A 25 31.32 -14.11 -11.31
N ASP A 26 30.13 -13.53 -11.40
CA ASP A 26 29.48 -12.85 -10.27
C ASP A 26 29.11 -13.87 -9.16
N ASN A 27 29.06 -13.41 -7.91
CA ASN A 27 28.56 -14.21 -6.79
C ASN A 27 27.11 -14.67 -7.10
N PRO A 28 26.81 -15.99 -7.12
CA PRO A 28 25.48 -16.48 -7.47
C PRO A 28 24.38 -15.97 -6.54
N GLU A 29 24.69 -15.67 -5.28
CA GLU A 29 23.71 -15.08 -4.35
C GLU A 29 23.42 -13.61 -4.68
N ASP A 30 24.42 -12.83 -5.11
CA ASP A 30 24.22 -11.46 -5.59
C ASP A 30 23.48 -11.41 -6.93
N PHE A 31 23.81 -12.32 -7.85
CA PHE A 31 23.12 -12.47 -9.13
C PHE A 31 21.65 -12.86 -8.93
N LEU A 32 21.37 -13.92 -8.15
CA LEU A 32 19.99 -14.36 -7.89
C LEU A 32 19.20 -13.30 -7.11
N SER A 33 19.79 -12.63 -6.12
CA SER A 33 19.11 -11.55 -5.40
C SER A 33 18.95 -10.27 -6.23
N TYR A 34 19.79 -10.02 -7.25
CA TYR A 34 19.57 -8.96 -8.23
C TYR A 34 18.36 -9.25 -9.14
N TRP A 35 18.20 -10.50 -9.59
CA TRP A 35 17.06 -10.90 -10.42
C TRP A 35 15.75 -11.05 -9.65
N ALA A 36 15.80 -11.50 -8.40
CA ALA A 36 14.62 -11.66 -7.53
C ALA A 36 14.15 -10.37 -6.84
N SER A 37 14.97 -9.31 -6.81
CA SER A 37 14.61 -8.04 -6.17
C SER A 37 13.56 -7.26 -6.96
N GLU A 38 12.47 -6.87 -6.28
CA GLU A 38 11.49 -5.92 -6.80
C GLU A 38 11.96 -4.47 -6.66
N SER A 39 11.20 -3.53 -7.24
CA SER A 39 11.26 -2.10 -6.92
C SER A 39 9.91 -1.42 -7.13
N PHE A 40 9.56 -0.48 -6.25
CA PHE A 40 8.25 0.17 -6.23
C PHE A 40 8.28 1.52 -5.50
N VAL A 41 7.40 2.44 -5.85
CA VAL A 41 7.19 3.68 -5.09
C VAL A 41 6.49 3.33 -3.78
N LYS A 42 7.02 3.85 -2.66
CA LYS A 42 6.45 3.70 -1.30
C LYS A 42 5.47 4.81 -0.97
N ASP A 43 5.85 6.05 -1.26
CA ASP A 43 5.16 7.25 -0.80
C ASP A 43 5.49 8.47 -1.68
N HIS A 44 4.74 9.56 -1.53
CA HIS A 44 4.93 10.82 -2.26
C HIS A 44 4.82 12.05 -1.36
N SER A 45 5.43 13.16 -1.77
CA SER A 45 5.32 14.47 -1.12
C SER A 45 5.23 15.58 -2.16
N ILE A 46 4.31 16.51 -1.98
CA ILE A 46 4.08 17.64 -2.89
C ILE A 46 4.93 18.83 -2.41
N GLY A 47 5.83 19.32 -3.27
CA GLY A 47 6.79 20.39 -2.97
C GLY A 47 6.21 21.81 -3.04
N SER A 48 4.89 21.96 -3.03
CA SER A 48 4.15 23.22 -3.07
C SER A 48 3.02 23.18 -2.05
N ALA A 49 2.62 24.32 -1.50
CA ALA A 49 1.47 24.42 -0.60
C ALA A 49 0.19 23.96 -1.33
N ALA A 50 -0.27 22.75 -1.02
CA ALA A 50 -1.52 22.19 -1.54
C ALA A 50 -2.65 22.40 -0.53
N ARG A 51 -3.88 22.56 -1.04
CA ARG A 51 -5.10 22.65 -0.21
C ARG A 51 -6.09 21.58 -0.64
N PRO A 52 -6.78 20.89 0.30
CA PRO A 52 -7.79 19.91 -0.07
C PRO A 52 -9.00 20.57 -0.72
N ASP A 53 -9.62 19.86 -1.67
CA ASP A 53 -10.99 20.14 -2.11
C ASP A 53 -12.03 19.53 -1.14
N GLU A 54 -13.32 19.70 -1.44
CA GLU A 54 -14.46 19.16 -0.67
C GLU A 54 -14.46 17.63 -0.56
N ALA A 55 -13.68 16.92 -1.40
CA ALA A 55 -13.44 15.48 -1.34
C ALA A 55 -12.11 15.09 -0.68
N GLY A 56 -11.34 16.06 -0.17
CA GLY A 56 -10.04 15.85 0.48
C GLY A 56 -8.84 15.70 -0.49
N VAL A 57 -9.03 15.89 -1.80
CA VAL A 57 -7.95 15.73 -2.79
C VAL A 57 -7.03 16.95 -2.78
N PRO A 58 -5.70 16.78 -2.64
CA PRO A 58 -4.75 17.89 -2.72
C PRO A 58 -4.82 18.64 -4.06
N CYS A 59 -5.24 19.90 -4.00
CA CYS A 59 -5.20 20.83 -5.10
C CYS A 59 -3.95 21.70 -5.02
N VAL A 60 -3.31 21.91 -6.17
CA VAL A 60 -2.13 22.78 -6.33
C VAL A 60 -2.42 23.90 -7.33
N SER A 61 -1.73 25.04 -7.19
CA SER A 61 -1.91 26.17 -8.11
C SER A 61 -1.22 25.96 -9.46
N SER A 62 -1.89 26.38 -10.55
CA SER A 62 -1.29 26.44 -11.89
C SER A 62 -0.39 27.67 -12.13
N SER A 63 -0.10 28.47 -11.09
CA SER A 63 0.72 29.68 -11.21
C SER A 63 2.17 29.38 -11.61
N GLU A 64 2.73 28.24 -11.20
CA GLU A 64 4.07 27.76 -11.56
C GLU A 64 4.07 26.25 -11.88
N LYS A 65 5.26 25.64 -11.99
CA LYS A 65 5.45 24.19 -12.09
C LYS A 65 5.43 23.54 -10.70
N VAL A 66 4.81 22.38 -10.55
CA VAL A 66 4.73 21.65 -9.27
C VAL A 66 5.68 20.46 -9.31
N THR A 67 6.45 20.27 -8.24
CA THR A 67 7.28 19.07 -8.03
C THR A 67 6.60 18.15 -7.03
N ILE A 68 6.47 16.87 -7.37
CA ILE A 68 6.16 15.77 -6.46
C ILE A 68 7.42 14.91 -6.31
N MET A 69 7.90 14.76 -5.08
CA MET A 69 9.02 13.86 -4.75
C MET A 69 8.47 12.51 -4.31
N LEU A 70 8.93 11.44 -4.96
CA LEU A 70 8.48 10.06 -4.77
C LEU A 70 9.57 9.26 -4.06
N THR A 71 9.24 8.65 -2.92
CA THR A 71 10.13 7.75 -2.18
C THR A 71 10.04 6.36 -2.78
N VAL A 72 11.16 5.74 -3.15
CA VAL A 72 11.20 4.46 -3.88
C VAL A 72 11.96 3.39 -3.08
N HIS A 73 11.41 2.17 -3.07
CA HIS A 73 12.16 0.99 -2.70
C HIS A 73 12.94 0.49 -3.93
N ASN A 74 14.27 0.62 -3.90
CA ASN A 74 15.17 0.18 -4.98
C ASN A 74 16.47 -0.41 -4.39
N PRO A 75 16.40 -1.57 -3.71
CA PRO A 75 17.49 -2.07 -2.88
C PRO A 75 18.69 -2.60 -3.68
N LYS A 76 18.53 -2.86 -4.98
CA LYS A 76 19.61 -3.24 -5.92
C LYS A 76 19.98 -2.11 -6.90
N ASN A 77 19.55 -0.87 -6.62
CA ASN A 77 19.87 0.35 -7.36
C ASN A 77 19.70 0.22 -8.89
N PHE A 78 18.57 -0.31 -9.34
CA PHE A 78 18.26 -0.43 -10.75
C PHE A 78 18.20 0.96 -11.41
N SER A 79 18.82 1.07 -12.58
CA SER A 79 18.59 2.19 -13.50
C SER A 79 17.21 2.05 -14.11
N LEU A 80 16.33 3.01 -13.84
CA LEU A 80 14.94 2.97 -14.28
C LEU A 80 14.77 3.65 -15.66
N VAL A 81 13.75 3.22 -16.40
CA VAL A 81 13.32 3.85 -17.65
C VAL A 81 12.43 5.04 -17.31
N MET A 82 12.80 6.23 -17.78
CA MET A 82 11.96 7.43 -17.69
C MET A 82 11.08 7.53 -18.95
N PRO A 83 9.85 8.07 -18.85
CA PRO A 83 8.99 8.31 -20.02
C PRO A 83 9.56 9.44 -20.87
N THR A 84 9.54 9.27 -22.18
CA THR A 84 9.97 10.26 -23.18
C THR A 84 8.82 10.67 -24.08
N ALA A 85 8.94 11.79 -24.80
CA ALA A 85 7.89 12.26 -25.72
C ALA A 85 7.52 11.23 -26.81
N SER A 86 8.46 10.37 -27.21
CA SER A 86 8.27 9.31 -28.20
C SER A 86 7.82 7.95 -27.63
N ALA A 87 7.88 7.77 -26.31
CA ALA A 87 7.53 6.51 -25.64
C ALA A 87 6.98 6.70 -24.21
N PRO A 88 5.86 7.41 -24.01
CA PRO A 88 5.29 7.64 -22.67
C PRO A 88 4.58 6.41 -22.07
N ALA A 89 4.23 5.42 -22.89
CA ALA A 89 3.26 4.37 -22.55
C ALA A 89 3.70 3.44 -21.39
N GLY A 90 2.86 3.36 -20.37
CA GLY A 90 2.99 2.40 -19.27
C GLY A 90 4.17 2.65 -18.33
N ILE A 91 4.60 3.90 -18.16
CA ILE A 91 5.49 4.32 -17.05
C ILE A 91 4.77 5.31 -16.14
N VAL A 92 4.05 6.29 -16.71
CA VAL A 92 3.09 7.14 -16.00
C VAL A 92 1.79 7.17 -16.82
N GLU A 93 0.68 6.78 -16.21
CA GLU A 93 -0.64 6.68 -16.85
C GLU A 93 -1.68 7.52 -16.10
N PHE A 94 -2.29 8.49 -16.77
CA PHE A 94 -3.33 9.37 -16.22
C PHE A 94 -4.71 8.83 -16.58
N LYS A 95 -5.20 7.85 -15.81
CA LYS A 95 -6.37 7.01 -16.20
C LYS A 95 -7.71 7.73 -16.22
N GLU A 96 -7.78 8.91 -15.58
CA GLU A 96 -8.96 9.76 -15.52
C GLU A 96 -8.97 10.86 -16.60
N LEU A 97 -7.94 10.92 -17.47
CA LEU A 97 -7.86 11.86 -18.58
C LEU A 97 -8.11 11.15 -19.92
N SER A 98 -8.96 11.74 -20.77
CA SER A 98 -9.29 11.25 -22.11
C SER A 98 -8.12 11.27 -23.09
N GLU A 99 -7.17 12.18 -22.85
CA GLU A 99 -5.90 12.28 -23.56
C GLU A 99 -4.78 12.00 -22.55
N GLN A 100 -3.77 11.20 -22.91
CA GLN A 100 -2.60 11.05 -22.06
C GLN A 100 -1.70 12.29 -22.20
N PRO A 101 -1.31 12.95 -21.09
CA PRO A 101 -0.39 14.08 -21.12
C PRO A 101 0.93 13.72 -21.78
N ALA A 102 1.51 14.65 -22.52
CA ALA A 102 2.77 14.44 -23.22
C ALA A 102 3.97 14.52 -22.25
N ALA A 103 4.76 13.43 -22.20
CA ALA A 103 6.01 13.41 -21.46
C ALA A 103 7.01 14.45 -22.01
N GLU A 104 7.94 14.89 -21.17
CA GLU A 104 8.92 15.97 -21.40
C GLU A 104 8.33 17.36 -21.67
N THR A 105 7.03 17.50 -21.99
CA THR A 105 6.37 18.76 -22.35
C THR A 105 5.32 19.19 -21.33
N GLU A 106 4.35 18.33 -20.99
CA GLU A 106 3.32 18.56 -19.97
C GLU A 106 3.76 18.07 -18.57
N TYR A 107 4.43 16.92 -18.50
CA TYR A 107 5.08 16.44 -17.28
C TYR A 107 6.48 15.89 -17.54
N GLU A 108 7.29 15.77 -16.49
CA GLU A 108 8.64 15.19 -16.54
C GLU A 108 8.84 14.28 -15.32
N LEU A 109 9.28 13.03 -15.54
CA LEU A 109 9.73 12.14 -14.46
C LEU A 109 11.24 11.94 -14.59
N LYS A 110 11.98 12.18 -13.51
CA LYS A 110 13.44 11.96 -13.42
C LYS A 110 13.79 11.07 -12.25
N GLN A 111 14.79 10.22 -12.42
CA GLN A 111 15.44 9.49 -11.32
C GLN A 111 16.44 10.42 -10.64
N GLY A 112 16.42 10.46 -9.31
CA GLY A 112 17.45 11.07 -8.49
C GLY A 112 18.44 9.99 -8.03
N ASP A 113 18.72 9.96 -6.73
CA ASP A 113 19.38 8.82 -6.11
C ASP A 113 18.48 7.56 -6.13
N SER A 114 19.08 6.40 -5.86
CA SER A 114 18.45 5.06 -5.96
C SER A 114 17.00 4.99 -5.47
N GLY A 115 16.75 5.54 -4.28
CA GLY A 115 15.45 5.56 -3.59
C GLY A 115 14.57 6.78 -3.87
N THR A 116 14.81 7.56 -4.93
CA THR A 116 14.03 8.77 -5.25
C THR A 116 13.68 8.92 -6.72
N LEU A 117 12.45 9.33 -6.99
CA LEU A 117 12.04 9.89 -8.29
C LEU A 117 11.45 11.28 -8.09
N LYS A 118 11.61 12.14 -9.09
CA LYS A 118 11.08 13.50 -9.13
C LYS A 118 10.10 13.61 -10.30
N LEU A 119 8.81 13.70 -9.99
CA LEU A 119 7.75 13.97 -10.95
C LEU A 119 7.45 15.47 -10.95
N THR A 120 7.54 16.13 -12.11
CA THR A 120 7.30 17.56 -12.25
C THR A 120 6.12 17.78 -13.20
N TYR A 121 5.04 18.37 -12.71
CA TYR A 121 3.93 18.85 -13.55
C TYR A 121 4.26 20.25 -14.01
N LYS A 122 4.24 20.50 -15.33
CA LYS A 122 4.56 21.84 -15.86
C LYS A 122 3.37 22.76 -15.75
N LYS A 123 3.67 24.07 -15.69
CA LYS A 123 2.69 25.15 -15.60
C LYS A 123 1.54 25.00 -16.62
N ALA A 124 1.85 24.80 -17.90
CA ALA A 124 0.85 24.66 -18.97
C ALA A 124 -0.09 23.46 -18.78
N PHE A 125 0.41 22.34 -18.24
CA PHE A 125 -0.40 21.16 -17.95
C PHE A 125 -1.36 21.37 -16.78
N LEU A 126 -0.87 22.00 -15.70
CA LEU A 126 -1.74 22.42 -14.59
C LEU A 126 -2.82 23.39 -15.08
N GLN A 127 -2.43 24.37 -15.90
CA GLN A 127 -3.32 25.37 -16.51
C GLN A 127 -4.42 24.73 -17.38
N LYS A 128 -4.15 23.64 -18.12
CA LYS A 128 -5.15 22.91 -18.92
C LYS A 128 -6.32 22.36 -18.08
N TYR A 129 -6.09 22.09 -16.79
CA TYR A 129 -7.05 21.44 -15.88
C TYR A 129 -7.32 22.25 -14.60
N GLU A 130 -7.14 23.56 -14.67
CA GLU A 130 -7.39 24.50 -13.57
C GLU A 130 -8.88 24.51 -13.14
N GLN A 131 -9.20 25.10 -11.99
CA GLN A 131 -10.55 25.10 -11.38
C GLN A 131 -11.04 23.68 -11.02
N GLY A 132 -10.11 22.76 -10.73
CA GLY A 132 -10.39 21.36 -10.43
C GLY A 132 -11.19 20.66 -11.52
N SER A 133 -10.95 21.01 -12.79
CA SER A 133 -11.74 20.54 -13.95
C SER A 133 -11.40 19.11 -14.38
N GLY A 134 -10.25 18.56 -13.97
CA GLY A 134 -9.89 17.16 -14.13
C GLY A 134 -9.01 16.62 -13.00
N SER A 135 -9.04 15.31 -12.78
CA SER A 135 -8.10 14.60 -11.90
C SER A 135 -6.75 14.43 -12.58
N LEU A 136 -5.67 14.89 -11.97
CA LEU A 136 -4.30 14.75 -12.49
C LEU A 136 -3.57 13.55 -11.86
N ASN A 137 -4.33 12.51 -11.53
CA ASN A 137 -3.90 11.35 -10.76
C ASN A 137 -2.98 10.44 -11.60
N PRO A 138 -1.68 10.33 -11.30
CA PRO A 138 -0.76 9.52 -12.07
C PRO A 138 -0.72 8.09 -11.52
N THR A 139 -0.87 7.08 -12.37
CA THR A 139 -0.50 5.69 -12.04
C THR A 139 0.90 5.42 -12.54
N ILE A 140 1.84 5.20 -11.61
CA ILE A 140 3.26 5.05 -11.90
C ILE A 140 3.65 3.58 -11.87
N THR A 141 4.27 3.11 -12.95
CA THR A 141 4.76 1.73 -13.14
C THR A 141 6.26 1.77 -13.36
N LEU A 142 7.04 1.16 -12.47
CA LEU A 142 8.50 1.17 -12.60
C LEU A 142 8.98 0.11 -13.60
N LYS A 143 9.89 0.51 -14.49
CA LYS A 143 10.57 -0.37 -15.46
C LYS A 143 12.08 -0.18 -15.31
N ALA A 144 12.86 -1.26 -15.32
CA ALA A 144 14.32 -1.22 -15.35
C ALA A 144 14.85 -1.20 -16.79
N LYS A 145 16.02 -0.59 -17.01
CA LYS A 145 16.65 -0.53 -18.34
C LYS A 145 17.08 -1.89 -18.91
N ASP A 146 17.12 -2.93 -18.08
CA ASP A 146 17.29 -4.34 -18.49
C ASP A 146 16.02 -4.97 -19.10
N GLY A 147 14.90 -4.24 -19.16
CA GLY A 147 13.63 -4.68 -19.74
C GLY A 147 12.61 -5.21 -18.72
N ARG A 148 12.97 -5.39 -17.45
CA ARG A 148 12.01 -5.80 -16.40
C ARG A 148 10.97 -4.73 -16.12
N VAL A 149 9.73 -5.18 -15.91
CA VAL A 149 8.58 -4.36 -15.47
C VAL A 149 8.19 -4.81 -14.06
N PHE A 150 8.23 -3.88 -13.09
CA PHE A 150 7.80 -4.17 -11.72
C PHE A 150 6.29 -4.02 -11.59
N LYS A 151 5.61 -5.07 -11.11
CA LYS A 151 4.14 -5.18 -11.12
C LYS A 151 3.42 -4.28 -10.10
N LYS A 152 4.14 -3.72 -9.12
CA LYS A 152 3.60 -2.84 -8.10
C LYS A 152 3.51 -1.41 -8.63
N THR A 153 2.31 -1.02 -9.05
CA THR A 153 2.00 0.36 -9.43
C THR A 153 1.71 1.23 -8.21
N TYR A 154 1.90 2.55 -8.35
CA TYR A 154 1.57 3.53 -7.30
C TYR A 154 0.73 4.67 -7.89
N THR A 155 -0.39 4.98 -7.24
CA THR A 155 -1.32 6.02 -7.68
C THR A 155 -1.67 6.93 -6.51
N PHE A 156 -1.71 8.24 -6.74
CA PHE A 156 -2.07 9.24 -5.74
C PHE A 156 -3.01 10.31 -6.32
N GLY A 157 -3.78 10.96 -5.43
CA GLY A 157 -4.74 12.01 -5.80
C GLY A 157 -4.08 13.39 -5.89
N ILE A 158 -4.26 14.09 -7.01
CA ILE A 158 -3.84 15.49 -7.18
C ILE A 158 -4.68 16.18 -8.26
N LYS A 159 -5.01 17.46 -8.06
CA LYS A 159 -5.73 18.32 -9.02
C LYS A 159 -5.02 19.66 -9.19
N SER A 160 -5.21 20.34 -10.33
CA SER A 160 -4.95 21.78 -10.37
C SER A 160 -6.18 22.52 -9.88
N ASN A 161 -6.03 23.27 -8.80
CA ASN A 161 -6.96 24.32 -8.43
C ASN A 161 -6.21 25.40 -7.64
N THR A 162 -6.00 26.58 -8.23
CA THR A 162 -5.39 27.72 -7.53
C THR A 162 -6.37 28.27 -6.48
N PRO A 163 -6.03 28.28 -5.19
CA PRO A 163 -6.93 28.76 -4.15
C PRO A 163 -7.35 30.23 -4.37
N PRO A 164 -8.63 30.58 -4.15
CA PRO A 164 -9.10 31.97 -4.21
C PRO A 164 -8.28 32.93 -3.32
N PRO A 165 -8.13 34.20 -3.70
CA PRO A 165 -7.32 35.15 -2.95
C PRO A 165 -8.04 35.63 -1.69
N ALA A 166 -7.27 35.89 -0.63
CA ALA A 166 -7.75 36.64 0.52
C ALA A 166 -7.92 38.13 0.15
N PRO A 167 -8.75 38.90 0.90
CA PRO A 167 -8.72 40.36 0.84
C PRO A 167 -7.30 40.89 1.06
N LYS A 168 -6.84 41.77 0.17
CA LYS A 168 -5.53 42.42 0.21
C LYS A 168 -5.51 43.56 1.23
N ASP A 169 -6.55 44.39 1.19
CA ASP A 169 -6.79 45.50 2.10
C ASP A 169 -8.21 45.40 2.69
N ILE A 170 -8.40 45.82 3.94
CA ILE A 170 -9.73 45.97 4.53
C ILE A 170 -9.85 47.37 5.17
N VAL A 171 -10.79 48.18 4.68
CA VAL A 171 -11.04 49.54 5.16
C VAL A 171 -12.34 49.58 5.97
N ILE A 172 -12.29 50.13 7.19
CA ILE A 172 -13.46 50.34 8.03
C ILE A 172 -14.18 51.63 7.61
N ALA A 173 -15.46 51.50 7.29
CA ALA A 173 -16.33 52.58 6.83
C ALA A 173 -17.70 52.50 7.52
N LYS A 174 -18.70 53.24 7.03
CA LYS A 174 -20.07 53.18 7.52
C LYS A 174 -21.13 53.21 6.43
N THR A 175 -22.36 52.78 6.71
CA THR A 175 -23.49 53.03 5.81
C THR A 175 -23.94 54.49 5.86
N LYS A 176 -24.64 54.95 4.82
CA LYS A 176 -25.34 56.23 4.77
C LYS A 176 -26.66 56.18 5.55
N GLY A 177 -27.14 57.35 5.97
CA GLY A 177 -28.34 57.51 6.79
C GLY A 177 -28.02 57.65 8.27
N GLU A 178 -29.06 57.88 9.08
CA GLU A 178 -28.91 58.24 10.50
C GLU A 178 -28.60 57.02 11.38
N ASP A 179 -29.23 55.86 11.13
CA ASP A 179 -28.91 54.60 11.82
C ASP A 179 -27.69 53.88 11.20
N SER A 180 -26.61 54.64 10.96
CA SER A 180 -25.44 54.13 10.23
C SER A 180 -24.79 52.92 10.91
N ARG A 181 -24.39 51.92 10.12
CA ARG A 181 -23.76 50.68 10.57
C ARG A 181 -22.31 50.59 10.08
N TYR A 182 -21.42 49.94 10.83
CA TYR A 182 -20.04 49.75 10.41
C TYR A 182 -19.95 48.84 9.18
N VAL A 183 -19.13 49.23 8.21
CA VAL A 183 -18.93 48.52 6.94
C VAL A 183 -17.47 48.06 6.84
N LEU A 184 -17.25 46.78 6.55
CA LEU A 184 -15.96 46.25 6.13
C LEU A 184 -15.85 46.37 4.61
N CYS A 185 -14.96 47.21 4.10
CA CYS A 185 -14.68 47.32 2.67
C CYS A 185 -13.56 46.33 2.34
N LEU A 186 -13.93 45.15 1.85
CA LEU A 186 -13.04 44.03 1.54
C LEU A 186 -12.50 44.21 0.11
N LYS A 187 -11.26 44.67 -0.03
CA LYS A 187 -10.61 44.91 -1.33
C LYS A 187 -9.70 43.74 -1.68
N PHE A 188 -9.98 43.09 -2.80
CA PHE A 188 -9.16 42.01 -3.36
C PHE A 188 -8.15 42.59 -4.36
N ASP A 189 -7.08 41.85 -4.66
CA ASP A 189 -6.09 42.33 -5.64
C ASP A 189 -6.70 42.32 -7.06
N PRO A 190 -6.83 43.48 -7.73
CA PRO A 190 -7.47 43.52 -9.04
C PRO A 190 -6.72 42.76 -10.13
N ASP A 191 -5.40 42.59 -10.00
CA ASP A 191 -4.60 41.91 -11.01
C ASP A 191 -4.61 40.39 -10.80
N GLU A 192 -4.70 39.93 -9.55
CA GLU A 192 -5.01 38.54 -9.22
C GLU A 192 -6.39 38.13 -9.75
N MET A 193 -7.44 38.90 -9.44
CA MET A 193 -8.82 38.64 -9.89
C MET A 193 -8.97 38.72 -11.42
N LYS A 194 -8.08 39.47 -12.09
CA LYS A 194 -8.02 39.57 -13.56
C LYS A 194 -7.21 38.46 -14.23
N LYS A 195 -6.40 37.65 -13.52
CA LYS A 195 -5.58 36.58 -14.12
C LYS A 195 -6.43 35.62 -14.93
N THR A 196 -5.91 35.23 -16.08
CA THR A 196 -6.55 34.29 -17.00
C THR A 196 -5.72 33.03 -17.20
N VAL A 197 -6.42 31.98 -17.62
CA VAL A 197 -5.89 30.67 -17.93
C VAL A 197 -6.65 30.12 -19.13
N THR A 198 -5.97 29.38 -20.02
CA THR A 198 -6.61 28.76 -21.18
C THR A 198 -7.05 27.33 -20.82
N ILE A 199 -8.34 27.15 -20.59
CA ILE A 199 -8.95 25.85 -20.30
C ILE A 199 -9.73 25.43 -21.55
N ASN A 200 -9.44 24.25 -22.11
CA ASN A 200 -10.10 23.73 -23.33
C ASN A 200 -10.21 24.77 -24.47
N SER A 201 -9.09 25.46 -24.77
CA SER A 201 -8.97 26.53 -25.77
C SER A 201 -9.79 27.80 -25.51
N HIS A 202 -10.43 27.94 -24.35
CA HIS A 202 -11.15 29.16 -23.93
C HIS A 202 -10.37 29.91 -22.86
N GLU A 203 -10.32 31.24 -22.94
CA GLU A 203 -9.72 32.07 -21.88
C GLU A 203 -10.70 32.27 -20.72
N VAL A 204 -10.38 31.74 -19.55
CA VAL A 204 -11.19 31.78 -18.34
C VAL A 204 -10.47 32.57 -17.25
N LYS A 205 -11.18 33.34 -16.43
CA LYS A 205 -10.60 33.99 -15.24
C LYS A 205 -10.30 32.92 -14.19
N ILE A 206 -9.09 32.92 -13.64
CA ILE A 206 -8.59 31.80 -12.82
C ILE A 206 -9.45 31.53 -11.57
N HIS A 207 -10.08 32.58 -11.00
CA HIS A 207 -10.96 32.54 -9.83
C HIS A 207 -12.46 32.68 -10.18
N ASN A 208 -12.86 32.44 -11.45
CA ASN A 208 -14.26 32.57 -11.90
C ASN A 208 -15.23 31.57 -11.23
N ASP A 209 -14.68 30.55 -10.57
CA ASP A 209 -15.37 29.48 -9.86
C ASP A 209 -15.50 29.72 -8.36
N ILE A 210 -15.21 30.94 -7.86
CA ILE A 210 -15.61 31.36 -6.50
C ILE A 210 -17.11 31.06 -6.30
N LYS A 211 -17.42 30.42 -5.15
CA LYS A 211 -18.75 29.92 -4.75
C LYS A 211 -19.29 30.70 -3.55
N ASN A 212 -18.45 30.97 -2.55
CA ASN A 212 -18.85 31.67 -1.34
C ASN A 212 -17.78 32.63 -0.79
N ILE A 213 -18.25 33.59 0.01
CA ILE A 213 -17.46 34.30 1.01
C ILE A 213 -18.02 33.97 2.40
N THR A 214 -17.15 33.58 3.32
CA THR A 214 -17.51 33.27 4.72
C THR A 214 -16.92 34.33 5.64
N ILE A 215 -17.77 34.89 6.51
CA ILE A 215 -17.42 35.89 7.51
C ILE A 215 -17.74 35.33 8.90
N GLU A 216 -16.76 35.35 9.79
CA GLU A 216 -16.83 34.82 11.15
C GLU A 216 -16.65 35.96 12.16
N LYS A 217 -17.64 36.23 13.02
CA LYS A 217 -17.45 37.15 14.17
C LYS A 217 -16.83 36.34 15.31
N LYS A 218 -15.70 36.82 15.86
CA LYS A 218 -14.86 36.05 16.80
C LYS A 218 -15.59 35.59 18.07
N ASP A 219 -16.54 36.39 18.55
CA ASP A 219 -17.21 36.23 19.85
C ASP A 219 -18.67 35.77 19.68
N SER A 220 -18.91 34.75 18.87
CA SER A 220 -20.26 34.24 18.59
C SER A 220 -20.28 32.73 18.42
N SER A 221 -21.23 32.06 19.08
CA SER A 221 -21.35 30.59 19.16
C SER A 221 -21.87 29.91 17.89
N ASN A 222 -22.00 30.65 16.79
CA ASN A 222 -22.48 30.14 15.52
C ASN A 222 -21.30 30.02 14.56
N ASN A 223 -21.19 28.89 13.85
CA ASN A 223 -20.28 28.75 12.71
C ASN A 223 -20.46 29.91 11.72
N GLY A 224 -19.37 30.33 11.07
CA GLY A 224 -19.31 31.52 10.23
C GLY A 224 -20.45 31.65 9.23
N SER A 225 -20.95 32.88 9.04
CA SER A 225 -21.98 33.15 8.03
C SER A 225 -21.36 33.10 6.64
N SER A 226 -21.84 32.18 5.82
CA SER A 226 -21.42 32.03 4.42
C SER A 226 -22.46 32.62 3.49
N TYR A 227 -21.99 33.34 2.47
CA TYR A 227 -22.78 34.10 1.50
C TYR A 227 -22.35 33.65 0.11
N LYS A 228 -23.29 33.47 -0.83
CA LYS A 228 -22.92 33.07 -2.19
C LYS A 228 -22.27 34.23 -2.91
N LEU A 229 -21.07 33.99 -3.41
CA LEU A 229 -20.29 34.98 -4.14
C LEU A 229 -19.97 34.40 -5.52
N SER A 230 -20.17 35.21 -6.55
CA SER A 230 -19.81 34.87 -7.93
C SER A 230 -19.29 36.12 -8.64
N TYR A 231 -18.84 35.97 -9.88
CA TYR A 231 -18.59 37.11 -10.76
C TYR A 231 -19.94 37.69 -11.24
N ASN A 232 -19.93 38.97 -11.63
CA ASN A 232 -21.09 39.61 -12.28
C ASN A 232 -21.21 39.17 -13.75
N GLY A 233 -22.36 39.44 -14.38
CA GLY A 233 -22.68 38.94 -15.73
C GLY A 233 -21.80 39.43 -16.89
N ASN A 234 -20.75 40.22 -16.64
CA ASN A 234 -19.71 40.56 -17.61
C ASN A 234 -18.28 40.28 -17.10
N ASN A 235 -18.15 39.44 -16.08
CA ASN A 235 -16.90 38.96 -15.47
C ASN A 235 -15.88 40.08 -15.15
N SER A 236 -16.38 41.27 -14.80
CA SER A 236 -15.55 42.46 -14.60
C SER A 236 -15.54 42.98 -13.16
N ASP A 237 -16.37 42.41 -12.29
CA ASP A 237 -16.39 42.61 -10.84
C ASP A 237 -17.15 41.43 -10.18
N PHE A 238 -17.27 41.44 -8.86
CA PHE A 238 -18.17 40.52 -8.16
C PHE A 238 -19.66 40.85 -8.40
N GLN A 239 -20.48 39.82 -8.38
CA GLN A 239 -21.92 39.95 -8.11
C GLN A 239 -22.09 40.13 -6.60
N ILE A 240 -22.81 41.19 -6.18
CA ILE A 240 -23.06 41.44 -4.76
C ILE A 240 -23.98 40.32 -4.21
N PRO A 241 -23.58 39.63 -3.12
CA PRO A 241 -24.41 38.61 -2.48
C PRO A 241 -25.72 39.18 -1.94
N VAL A 242 -26.81 38.42 -2.05
CA VAL A 242 -28.16 38.83 -1.62
C VAL A 242 -28.61 38.20 -0.30
N GLU A 243 -27.85 37.26 0.27
CA GLU A 243 -28.17 36.68 1.57
C GLU A 243 -27.99 37.65 2.74
N THR A 244 -28.87 37.56 3.75
CA THR A 244 -28.83 38.36 4.98
C THR A 244 -28.79 37.51 6.26
N PRO A 245 -27.67 36.83 6.59
CA PRO A 245 -27.46 36.09 7.83
C PRO A 245 -27.36 36.99 9.08
N LEU A 246 -27.31 36.34 10.25
CA LEU A 246 -27.40 36.94 11.59
C LEU A 246 -26.33 37.99 11.95
N ILE A 247 -25.21 38.09 11.23
CA ILE A 247 -24.10 38.99 11.58
C ILE A 247 -24.01 40.27 10.72
N GLY A 248 -24.73 40.33 9.61
CA GLY A 248 -24.71 41.46 8.66
C GLY A 248 -25.02 41.04 7.22
N SER A 249 -24.98 41.99 6.29
CA SER A 249 -25.28 41.78 4.86
C SER A 249 -24.33 42.57 3.95
N PHE A 250 -24.23 42.17 2.68
CA PHE A 250 -23.51 42.96 1.68
C PHE A 250 -24.36 44.14 1.18
N THR A 251 -23.70 45.23 0.81
CA THR A 251 -24.34 46.43 0.27
C THR A 251 -23.55 47.04 -0.88
N GLU A 252 -24.16 47.99 -1.59
CA GLU A 252 -23.56 48.67 -2.73
C GLU A 252 -22.68 49.84 -2.28
N ARG A 253 -21.60 50.13 -3.01
CA ARG A 253 -20.71 51.28 -2.76
C ARG A 253 -21.43 52.64 -2.68
N ARG A 254 -22.59 52.78 -3.35
CA ARG A 254 -23.44 53.99 -3.26
C ARG A 254 -24.07 54.20 -1.88
N ASN A 255 -24.21 53.14 -1.08
CA ASN A 255 -24.79 53.16 0.27
C ASN A 255 -23.73 53.33 1.36
N VAL A 256 -22.44 53.38 1.00
CA VAL A 256 -21.30 53.50 1.92
C VAL A 256 -20.79 54.95 1.98
N GLN A 257 -20.48 55.42 3.18
CA GLN A 257 -19.85 56.69 3.51
C GLN A 257 -18.53 56.44 4.24
N GLN A 258 -17.55 57.33 4.02
CA GLN A 258 -16.26 57.27 4.72
C GLN A 258 -16.46 57.48 6.22
N LEU A 259 -15.69 56.74 7.03
CA LEU A 259 -15.64 56.91 8.48
C LEU A 259 -14.40 57.72 8.88
N THR A 260 -13.21 57.19 8.60
CA THR A 260 -11.92 57.85 8.86
C THR A 260 -10.98 57.70 7.66
N ALA A 261 -10.50 56.49 7.38
CA ALA A 261 -9.61 56.19 6.26
C ALA A 261 -10.30 56.36 4.89
N THR A 262 -9.54 56.78 3.88
CA THR A 262 -10.03 57.05 2.52
C THR A 262 -10.72 55.83 1.91
N LEU A 263 -11.97 56.00 1.46
CA LEU A 263 -12.69 54.93 0.78
C LEU A 263 -12.16 54.66 -0.63
N PRO A 264 -12.18 53.38 -1.08
CA PRO A 264 -12.19 53.00 -2.49
C PRO A 264 -13.05 53.93 -3.36
N PRO A 265 -12.54 54.41 -4.52
CA PRO A 265 -13.33 55.16 -5.49
C PRO A 265 -14.60 54.40 -5.93
N PRO A 266 -15.70 55.08 -6.29
CA PRO A 266 -16.94 54.42 -6.71
C PRO A 266 -16.81 53.47 -7.92
N GLN A 267 -15.74 53.61 -8.70
CA GLN A 267 -15.41 52.79 -9.87
C GLN A 267 -14.31 51.75 -9.60
N GLU A 268 -13.80 51.63 -8.37
CA GLU A 268 -12.79 50.62 -8.02
C GLU A 268 -13.45 49.23 -7.94
N LYS A 269 -12.87 48.29 -8.71
CA LYS A 269 -13.38 46.94 -8.92
C LYS A 269 -12.78 45.94 -7.94
N TRP A 270 -13.48 44.82 -7.73
CA TRP A 270 -13.13 43.75 -6.80
C TRP A 270 -13.13 44.20 -5.33
N VAL A 271 -14.12 45.03 -4.99
CA VAL A 271 -14.33 45.51 -3.61
C VAL A 271 -15.76 45.17 -3.16
N LEU A 272 -15.86 44.37 -2.11
CA LEU A 272 -17.13 44.03 -1.46
C LEU A 272 -17.33 44.90 -0.21
N TYR A 273 -18.56 45.34 0.03
CA TYR A 273 -18.91 46.20 1.17
C TYR A 273 -19.84 45.44 2.11
N PHE A 274 -19.28 44.90 3.19
CA PHE A 274 -20.03 44.13 4.17
C PHE A 274 -20.53 45.04 5.31
N ALA A 275 -21.82 45.34 5.31
CA ALA A 275 -22.47 46.08 6.40
C ALA A 275 -22.72 45.13 7.58
N THR A 276 -21.96 45.34 8.66
CA THR A 276 -22.13 44.59 9.92
C THR A 276 -23.41 45.03 10.64
N ASN A 277 -23.90 44.20 11.57
CA ASN A 277 -25.01 44.61 12.44
C ASN A 277 -24.63 45.65 13.52
N LEU A 278 -23.36 46.09 13.62
CA LEU A 278 -22.87 47.03 14.64
C LEU A 278 -23.20 48.49 14.24
N LYS A 279 -23.83 49.26 15.14
CA LYS A 279 -24.14 50.69 14.93
C LYS A 279 -22.91 51.56 15.09
N VAL A 280 -22.77 52.57 14.23
CA VAL A 280 -21.81 53.69 14.37
C VAL A 280 -22.42 54.77 15.25
N ASN A 281 -22.81 54.36 16.46
CA ASN A 281 -23.35 55.21 17.49
C ASN A 281 -22.35 55.26 18.65
N ALA A 282 -22.45 56.29 19.49
CA ALA A 282 -21.62 56.43 20.67
C ALA A 282 -21.66 55.18 21.57
N GLY A 283 -20.49 54.65 21.93
CA GLY A 283 -20.37 53.53 22.89
C GLY A 283 -20.37 52.12 22.30
N ASN A 284 -19.87 51.91 21.07
CA ASN A 284 -19.61 50.58 20.54
C ASN A 284 -18.30 49.97 21.11
N ASP A 285 -18.30 48.68 21.43
CA ASP A 285 -17.10 47.94 21.84
C ASP A 285 -16.22 47.50 20.66
N GLN A 286 -14.94 47.20 20.94
CA GLN A 286 -14.01 46.69 19.95
C GLN A 286 -14.45 45.31 19.44
N THR A 287 -14.52 45.12 18.11
CA THR A 287 -15.07 43.89 17.49
C THR A 287 -14.20 43.41 16.33
N SER A 288 -13.88 42.11 16.28
CA SER A 288 -13.10 41.49 15.18
C SER A 288 -13.89 40.48 14.34
N TYR A 289 -13.58 40.46 13.04
CA TYR A 289 -14.13 39.57 12.02
C TYR A 289 -13.02 38.85 11.26
N THR A 290 -13.26 37.59 10.89
CA THR A 290 -12.40 36.78 10.02
C THR A 290 -13.10 36.53 8.69
N ILE A 291 -12.36 36.60 7.57
CA ILE A 291 -12.89 36.50 6.21
C ILE A 291 -12.14 35.42 5.43
N THR A 292 -12.86 34.53 4.74
CA THR A 292 -12.31 33.49 3.86
C THR A 292 -13.17 33.34 2.60
N LEU A 293 -12.59 33.14 1.43
CA LEU A 293 -13.30 32.72 0.21
C LEU A 293 -13.26 31.20 0.04
N SER A 294 -14.25 30.63 -0.65
CA SER A 294 -14.16 29.28 -1.22
C SER A 294 -14.75 29.16 -2.62
N ASP A 295 -14.22 28.24 -3.41
CA ASP A 295 -14.65 27.95 -4.79
C ASP A 295 -15.66 26.80 -4.91
N LEU A 296 -16.07 26.50 -6.14
CA LEU A 296 -17.04 25.47 -6.50
C LEU A 296 -16.61 24.06 -6.05
N LYS A 297 -15.29 23.81 -5.92
CA LYS A 297 -14.69 22.57 -5.44
C LYS A 297 -14.44 22.58 -3.93
N GLY A 298 -14.66 23.70 -3.25
CA GLY A 298 -14.46 23.87 -1.81
C GLY A 298 -13.03 24.23 -1.38
N VAL A 299 -12.11 24.53 -2.32
CA VAL A 299 -10.76 24.99 -1.92
C VAL A 299 -10.88 26.41 -1.36
N THR A 300 -10.12 26.71 -0.31
CA THR A 300 -10.28 27.90 0.54
C THR A 300 -9.09 28.85 0.47
N SER A 301 -9.37 30.16 0.52
CA SER A 301 -8.35 31.21 0.61
C SER A 301 -7.56 31.16 1.92
N ASP A 302 -6.50 31.97 2.03
CA ASP A 302 -6.01 32.39 3.34
C ASP A 302 -7.04 33.24 4.10
N LYS A 303 -6.92 33.27 5.43
CA LYS A 303 -7.82 34.02 6.32
C LYS A 303 -7.35 35.46 6.49
N ALA A 304 -8.18 36.42 6.10
CA ALA A 304 -7.99 37.83 6.43
C ALA A 304 -8.77 38.20 7.72
N VAL A 305 -8.34 39.25 8.42
CA VAL A 305 -8.93 39.69 9.70
C VAL A 305 -9.14 41.20 9.69
N ALA A 306 -10.26 41.67 10.23
CA ALA A 306 -10.60 43.08 10.37
C ALA A 306 -11.13 43.40 11.78
N THR A 307 -10.83 44.58 12.30
CA THR A 307 -11.24 45.04 13.65
C THR A 307 -11.84 46.44 13.59
N ILE A 308 -12.82 46.70 14.44
CA ILE A 308 -13.53 47.99 14.60
C ILE A 308 -13.26 48.55 16.01
N GLU A 309 -13.01 49.87 16.10
CA GLU A 309 -12.71 50.62 17.34
C GLU A 309 -13.90 51.47 17.85
N ALA A 310 -13.82 51.98 19.09
CA ALA A 310 -14.92 52.67 19.83
C ALA A 310 -15.11 54.18 19.53
N SER A 311 -16.30 54.76 19.82
CA SER A 311 -16.67 56.15 19.41
C SER A 311 -17.63 56.95 20.36
N GLY A 312 -17.82 58.27 20.14
CA GLY A 312 -18.69 59.19 20.93
C GLY A 312 -18.90 60.63 20.36
N PRO A 313 -19.81 61.47 20.94
CA PRO A 313 -20.26 62.76 20.36
C PRO A 313 -19.55 64.03 20.89
N THR A 314 -20.05 65.23 20.57
CA THR A 314 -19.54 66.56 21.02
C THR A 314 -20.42 67.22 22.09
N HIS A 315 -19.82 68.09 22.92
CA HIS A 315 -20.41 68.67 24.14
C HIS A 315 -20.07 70.15 24.36
N THR A 316 -20.99 70.89 24.98
CA THR A 316 -20.89 72.34 25.22
C THR A 316 -20.26 72.66 26.58
N VAL A 317 -19.38 73.66 26.64
CA VAL A 317 -18.74 74.14 27.88
C VAL A 317 -19.01 75.64 28.09
N THR A 318 -19.47 76.03 29.28
CA THR A 318 -19.89 77.39 29.65
C THR A 318 -19.05 77.94 30.81
N PHE A 319 -18.80 79.26 30.94
CA PHE A 319 -18.04 79.80 32.09
C PHE A 319 -18.30 81.29 32.43
N SER A 320 -18.13 81.65 33.71
CA SER A 320 -18.33 83.00 34.28
C SER A 320 -17.67 83.18 35.68
N VAL A 321 -17.71 84.38 36.27
CA VAL A 321 -17.15 84.65 37.63
C VAL A 321 -18.27 84.73 38.68
N VAL A 322 -18.11 84.08 39.84
CA VAL A 322 -19.15 84.07 40.90
C VAL A 322 -19.26 85.46 41.52
N GLY A 323 -20.44 86.08 41.40
CA GLY A 323 -20.72 87.41 41.96
C GLY A 323 -20.02 88.57 41.25
N GLY A 324 -19.23 88.31 40.20
CA GLY A 324 -18.62 89.35 39.35
C GLY A 324 -17.61 90.28 40.01
N GLN A 325 -17.12 89.96 41.21
CA GLN A 325 -16.19 90.80 41.98
C GLN A 325 -14.94 90.05 42.43
N GLY A 326 -13.82 90.76 42.56
CA GLY A 326 -12.55 90.23 43.04
C GLY A 326 -11.63 89.58 41.99
N GLY A 327 -12.10 89.37 40.74
CA GLY A 327 -11.26 88.85 39.65
C GLY A 327 -11.97 88.64 38.31
N SER A 328 -11.26 88.04 37.35
CA SER A 328 -11.76 87.65 36.00
C SER A 328 -11.46 86.18 35.67
N LEU A 329 -12.14 85.60 34.66
CA LEU A 329 -11.96 84.20 34.22
C LEU A 329 -11.89 84.07 32.70
N THR A 330 -10.83 83.45 32.16
CA THR A 330 -10.65 83.15 30.73
C THR A 330 -10.70 81.64 30.47
N GLY A 331 -11.24 81.22 29.33
CA GLY A 331 -11.29 79.84 28.85
C GLY A 331 -10.78 79.71 27.41
N THR A 332 -10.03 78.65 27.10
CA THR A 332 -9.27 78.49 25.84
C THR A 332 -9.42 77.08 25.30
N TYR A 333 -9.80 76.95 24.02
CA TYR A 333 -9.86 75.68 23.29
C TYR A 333 -9.20 75.83 21.91
N ASN A 334 -8.45 74.81 21.46
CA ASN A 334 -7.65 74.81 20.23
C ASN A 334 -6.81 76.11 20.01
N GLY A 335 -6.27 76.67 21.10
CA GLY A 335 -5.46 77.89 21.07
C GLY A 335 -6.23 79.21 20.98
N VAL A 336 -7.56 79.20 20.89
CA VAL A 336 -8.39 80.41 20.83
C VAL A 336 -8.98 80.72 22.22
N PRO A 337 -8.61 81.84 22.87
CA PRO A 337 -9.12 82.24 24.18
C PRO A 337 -10.38 83.11 24.08
N GLN A 338 -11.28 82.98 25.05
CA GLN A 338 -12.36 83.94 25.32
C GLN A 338 -12.51 84.18 26.84
N THR A 339 -12.95 85.37 27.23
CA THR A 339 -12.89 85.85 28.62
C THR A 339 -14.25 86.32 29.13
N ALA A 340 -14.59 85.90 30.35
CA ALA A 340 -15.70 86.41 31.14
C ALA A 340 -15.18 87.30 32.29
N SER A 341 -15.75 88.50 32.42
CA SER A 341 -15.45 89.45 33.49
C SER A 341 -16.70 90.21 33.93
N GLY A 342 -16.78 90.57 35.21
CA GLY A 342 -18.04 90.94 35.84
C GLY A 342 -19.07 89.81 35.73
N SER A 343 -20.36 90.16 35.63
CA SER A 343 -21.49 89.22 35.58
C SER A 343 -21.71 88.54 34.21
N SER A 344 -20.74 88.59 33.29
CA SER A 344 -20.86 88.02 31.93
C SER A 344 -20.62 86.50 31.92
N THR A 345 -21.17 85.82 30.90
CA THR A 345 -21.05 84.35 30.73
C THR A 345 -20.76 84.02 29.26
N VAL A 346 -19.86 83.05 29.01
CA VAL A 346 -19.29 82.71 27.69
C VAL A 346 -19.37 81.20 27.44
N THR A 347 -19.40 80.75 26.18
CA THR A 347 -19.54 79.32 25.79
C THR A 347 -18.55 78.86 24.70
N LEU A 348 -18.25 77.56 24.70
CA LEU A 348 -17.41 76.81 23.76
C LEU A 348 -18.05 75.43 23.44
N SER A 349 -17.62 74.73 22.40
CA SER A 349 -18.13 73.38 22.04
C SER A 349 -17.00 72.45 21.58
N VAL A 350 -16.98 71.21 22.11
CA VAL A 350 -15.76 70.37 22.23
C VAL A 350 -16.08 68.87 22.12
N PRO A 351 -15.30 68.04 21.40
CA PRO A 351 -15.51 66.58 21.32
C PRO A 351 -15.33 65.80 22.64
N ARG A 352 -16.06 64.69 22.80
CA ARG A 352 -15.96 63.77 23.96
C ARG A 352 -14.59 63.11 24.05
N GLY A 353 -13.74 63.66 24.92
CA GLY A 353 -12.35 63.24 25.15
C GLY A 353 -11.33 64.36 25.03
N GLU A 354 -11.70 65.51 24.46
CA GLU A 354 -10.82 66.66 24.23
C GLU A 354 -10.77 67.64 25.41
N ASN A 355 -9.75 68.50 25.44
CA ASN A 355 -9.42 69.33 26.62
C ASN A 355 -9.59 70.84 26.41
N VAL A 356 -10.07 71.54 27.46
CA VAL A 356 -10.17 73.02 27.55
C VAL A 356 -9.37 73.53 28.74
N THR A 357 -8.72 74.70 28.62
CA THR A 357 -7.91 75.31 29.68
C THR A 357 -8.51 76.63 30.15
N PHE A 358 -8.47 76.90 31.46
CA PHE A 358 -9.06 78.05 32.13
C PHE A 358 -8.09 78.76 33.08
N THR A 359 -8.22 80.09 33.22
CA THR A 359 -7.35 80.93 34.06
C THR A 359 -8.15 82.01 34.78
N ALA A 360 -8.04 82.07 36.12
CA ALA A 360 -8.67 83.04 37.00
C ALA A 360 -7.64 83.94 37.69
N THR A 361 -7.89 85.25 37.71
CA THR A 361 -6.91 86.26 38.20
C THR A 361 -7.53 87.16 39.27
N PRO A 362 -7.01 87.18 40.53
CA PRO A 362 -7.48 88.09 41.59
C PRO A 362 -7.13 89.57 41.33
N THR A 363 -7.93 90.49 41.86
CA THR A 363 -7.65 91.93 41.81
C THR A 363 -6.59 92.37 42.83
N ASN A 364 -6.47 91.72 44.00
CA ASN A 364 -5.40 91.99 44.99
C ASN A 364 -5.07 90.78 45.88
N PRO A 365 -3.93 90.07 45.66
CA PRO A 365 -3.61 88.82 46.35
C PRO A 365 -3.37 88.91 47.87
N SER A 366 -2.89 90.05 48.38
CA SER A 366 -2.45 90.17 49.78
C SER A 366 -3.60 90.23 50.79
N GLN A 367 -4.83 90.48 50.31
CA GLN A 367 -6.06 90.50 51.09
C GLN A 367 -7.04 89.41 50.62
N TYR A 368 -6.96 89.02 49.33
CA TYR A 368 -7.87 88.06 48.69
C TYR A 368 -7.08 87.02 47.89
N LYS A 369 -6.75 85.88 48.51
CA LYS A 369 -6.27 84.69 47.76
C LYS A 369 -7.37 84.13 46.86
N VAL A 370 -7.03 83.46 45.75
CA VAL A 370 -8.02 82.70 44.97
C VAL A 370 -8.74 81.69 45.88
N GLY A 371 -10.05 81.63 45.78
CA GLY A 371 -10.94 80.73 46.49
C GLY A 371 -11.61 79.74 45.55
N ASN A 372 -12.75 79.20 45.96
CA ASN A 372 -13.31 78.00 45.35
C ASN A 372 -13.64 78.17 43.86
N TRP A 373 -13.15 77.25 43.04
CA TRP A 373 -13.70 76.99 41.71
C TRP A 373 -14.90 76.05 41.81
N THR A 374 -15.80 76.11 40.84
CA THR A 374 -16.85 75.11 40.65
C THR A 374 -16.94 74.69 39.18
N CYS A 375 -17.35 73.44 38.93
CA CYS A 375 -17.51 72.88 37.60
C CYS A 375 -18.64 71.84 37.61
N THR A 376 -19.64 71.94 36.73
CA THR A 376 -20.90 71.16 36.86
C THR A 376 -20.79 69.70 36.44
N SER A 377 -19.80 69.33 35.63
CA SER A 377 -19.29 67.96 35.54
C SER A 377 -17.76 67.99 35.60
N SER A 378 -17.17 67.13 36.42
CA SER A 378 -15.82 67.30 36.96
C SER A 378 -14.84 66.20 36.55
N ALA A 379 -15.22 65.32 35.62
CA ALA A 379 -14.42 64.18 35.16
C ALA A 379 -13.18 64.59 34.35
N GLY A 380 -12.14 65.02 35.06
CA GLY A 380 -10.95 65.67 34.48
C GLY A 380 -10.94 67.19 34.64
N PHE A 381 -11.76 67.76 35.55
CA PHE A 381 -11.65 69.17 35.93
C PHE A 381 -10.62 69.38 37.05
N THR A 382 -9.70 70.32 36.88
CA THR A 382 -8.56 70.51 37.81
C THR A 382 -8.60 71.79 38.66
N GLY A 383 -9.64 72.64 38.50
CA GLY A 383 -9.76 73.88 39.26
C GLY A 383 -10.04 73.64 40.75
N GLN A 384 -9.20 74.21 41.61
CA GLN A 384 -9.27 74.07 43.07
C GLN A 384 -9.05 75.41 43.76
N SER A 385 -9.59 75.53 44.98
CA SER A 385 -9.44 76.72 45.82
C SER A 385 -7.96 77.05 46.05
N GLY A 386 -7.55 78.29 45.79
CA GLY A 386 -6.15 78.74 45.83
C GLY A 386 -5.45 78.80 44.47
N ASN A 387 -5.85 77.99 43.48
CA ASN A 387 -5.14 77.87 42.22
C ASN A 387 -5.66 78.86 41.16
N PRO A 388 -4.79 79.60 40.43
CA PRO A 388 -5.20 80.55 39.39
C PRO A 388 -5.52 79.90 38.04
N THR A 389 -5.38 78.58 37.89
CA THR A 389 -5.62 77.87 36.62
C THR A 389 -6.37 76.56 36.83
N ALA A 390 -7.13 76.16 35.80
CA ALA A 390 -7.85 74.90 35.72
C ALA A 390 -7.82 74.36 34.27
N THR A 391 -8.12 73.08 34.11
CA THR A 391 -8.31 72.38 32.83
C THR A 391 -9.53 71.47 32.95
N LEU A 392 -10.13 71.09 31.82
CA LEU A 392 -11.30 70.21 31.73
C LEU A 392 -11.16 69.24 30.56
N THR A 393 -11.20 67.93 30.80
CA THR A 393 -11.49 66.95 29.74
C THR A 393 -13.00 66.85 29.53
N VAL A 394 -13.49 67.29 28.37
CA VAL A 394 -14.92 67.38 28.10
C VAL A 394 -15.45 65.99 27.73
N ARG A 395 -16.39 65.46 28.53
CA ARG A 395 -17.05 64.16 28.27
C ARG A 395 -18.58 64.20 28.27
N GLU A 396 -19.14 65.35 28.66
CA GLU A 396 -20.55 65.74 28.65
C GLU A 396 -20.63 67.29 28.78
N ASN A 397 -21.84 67.86 28.74
CA ASN A 397 -22.03 69.32 28.77
C ASN A 397 -21.76 69.91 30.17
N THR A 398 -21.01 71.02 30.27
CA THR A 398 -20.36 71.47 31.52
C THR A 398 -20.35 73.00 31.68
N THR A 399 -20.30 73.51 32.93
CA THR A 399 -20.21 74.97 33.26
C THR A 399 -19.18 75.23 34.39
N VAL A 400 -18.38 76.32 34.33
CA VAL A 400 -17.20 76.60 35.23
C VAL A 400 -17.19 78.02 35.86
N THR A 401 -16.89 78.20 37.17
CA THR A 401 -16.80 79.53 37.89
C THR A 401 -15.81 79.59 39.11
N VAL A 402 -15.57 80.74 39.82
CA VAL A 402 -14.46 80.99 40.86
C VAL A 402 -14.66 82.10 42.01
N GLN A 403 -13.96 82.09 43.21
CA GLN A 403 -14.10 82.96 44.49
C GLN A 403 -12.80 83.35 45.40
N PHE A 404 -12.78 83.70 46.77
CA PHE A 404 -11.59 84.23 47.65
C PHE A 404 -11.60 84.21 49.29
N VAL A 405 -10.48 84.25 50.16
CA VAL A 405 -10.38 84.46 51.75
C VAL A 405 -8.98 84.51 52.63
N PRO A 406 -8.78 85.15 53.88
CA PRO A 406 -7.49 85.27 54.78
C PRO A 406 -7.48 85.10 56.42
N LEU A 407 -6.35 84.82 57.23
CA LEU A 407 -6.30 84.22 58.68
C LEU A 407 -4.93 84.12 59.66
N SER A 408 -4.80 83.91 61.08
CA SER A 408 -3.57 83.42 62.03
C SER A 408 -3.65 83.34 63.70
N ALA A 409 -2.99 82.68 64.78
CA ALA A 409 -1.74 81.89 65.37
C ALA A 409 -1.77 80.66 66.53
N LEU A 410 -1.20 79.36 66.51
CA LEU A 410 -1.30 78.19 67.58
C LEU A 410 -0.27 76.91 67.67
N ASN A 411 -0.38 75.86 68.61
CA ASN A 411 0.40 74.52 68.76
C ASN A 411 -0.13 73.26 69.67
N LEU A 412 0.30 71.94 69.48
CA LEU A 412 -0.30 70.53 69.75
C LEU A 412 0.10 69.60 70.99
N THR A 413 -0.75 68.60 71.41
CA THR A 413 -0.45 67.41 72.30
C THR A 413 -0.87 65.95 71.93
N GLU A 414 -2.06 65.61 71.38
CA GLU A 414 -2.47 64.21 71.02
C GLU A 414 -2.77 64.06 69.52
N LEU A 415 -2.45 62.89 68.91
CA LEU A 415 -2.80 62.55 67.53
C LEU A 415 -2.96 61.03 67.28
N LYS A 416 -4.19 60.57 67.05
CA LYS A 416 -4.55 59.21 66.61
C LYS A 416 -5.43 59.23 65.36
N ILE A 417 -5.39 58.16 64.56
CA ILE A 417 -6.19 57.99 63.35
C ILE A 417 -6.71 56.55 63.30
N HIS A 418 -8.03 56.34 63.17
CA HIS A 418 -8.69 55.03 63.34
C HIS A 418 -8.29 54.35 64.66
N GLY A 419 -8.16 55.13 65.74
CA GLY A 419 -7.69 54.69 67.06
C GLY A 419 -6.18 54.39 67.16
N LEU A 420 -5.48 54.19 66.03
CA LEU A 420 -4.05 53.90 65.98
C LEU A 420 -3.22 55.17 66.20
N ASN A 421 -2.07 55.02 66.88
CA ASN A 421 -1.20 56.13 67.23
C ASN A 421 -0.51 56.73 66.00
N ALA A 422 -0.66 58.05 65.80
CA ALA A 422 -0.09 58.80 64.68
C ALA A 422 0.83 59.96 65.14
N LEU A 423 1.12 60.07 66.44
CA LEU A 423 1.95 61.15 67.01
C LEU A 423 3.35 61.27 66.38
N GLY A 424 3.91 60.15 65.92
CA GLY A 424 5.22 60.10 65.23
C GLY A 424 5.24 60.73 63.83
N GLY A 425 4.09 61.14 63.27
CA GLY A 425 4.01 61.70 61.91
C GLY A 425 3.74 60.67 60.80
N SER A 426 3.43 59.43 61.15
CA SER A 426 2.96 58.40 60.21
C SER A 426 2.09 57.35 60.88
N VAL A 427 1.19 56.74 60.12
CA VAL A 427 0.36 55.60 60.56
C VAL A 427 0.01 54.69 59.37
N THR A 428 -0.07 53.38 59.61
CA THR A 428 -0.48 52.40 58.60
C THR A 428 -1.81 51.77 58.99
N LEU A 429 -2.78 51.77 58.08
CA LEU A 429 -4.16 51.33 58.32
C LEU A 429 -4.45 50.00 57.59
N PRO A 430 -5.27 49.09 58.16
CA PRO A 430 -5.63 47.81 57.51
C PRO A 430 -6.28 47.98 56.13
N TYR A 431 -6.15 46.99 55.26
CA TYR A 431 -6.67 47.04 53.89
C TYR A 431 -8.18 47.37 53.81
N ILE A 432 -9.00 46.87 54.75
CA ILE A 432 -10.45 47.16 54.79
C ILE A 432 -10.77 48.64 55.05
N VAL A 433 -9.83 49.42 55.60
CA VAL A 433 -10.00 50.86 55.85
C VAL A 433 -9.70 51.63 54.57
N ALA A 434 -10.67 51.62 53.65
CA ALA A 434 -10.58 52.31 52.36
C ALA A 434 -10.59 53.84 52.46
N GLN A 435 -11.01 54.39 53.60
CA GLN A 435 -11.25 55.82 53.78
C GLN A 435 -10.95 56.28 55.21
N VAL A 436 -10.44 57.50 55.37
CA VAL A 436 -10.24 58.16 56.66
C VAL A 436 -11.12 59.40 56.74
N ALA A 437 -12.22 59.33 57.49
CA ALA A 437 -13.10 60.44 57.79
C ALA A 437 -12.56 61.32 58.93
N LYS A 438 -13.09 62.55 59.05
CA LYS A 438 -12.67 63.48 60.11
C LYS A 438 -13.08 63.01 61.51
N SER A 439 -14.14 62.20 61.62
CA SER A 439 -14.52 61.46 62.83
C SER A 439 -13.42 60.56 63.37
N ASP A 440 -12.57 60.04 62.48
CA ASP A 440 -11.65 58.95 62.77
C ASP A 440 -10.31 59.48 63.32
N ILE A 441 -10.12 60.81 63.34
CA ILE A 441 -8.94 61.50 63.83
C ILE A 441 -9.21 62.10 65.21
N SER A 442 -8.56 61.56 66.24
CA SER A 442 -8.53 62.13 67.58
C SER A 442 -7.31 63.06 67.68
N LEU A 443 -7.55 64.33 68.04
CA LEU A 443 -6.55 65.40 68.01
C LEU A 443 -6.74 66.34 69.20
N ALA A 444 -5.69 66.60 69.99
CA ALA A 444 -5.74 67.49 71.15
C ALA A 444 -4.51 68.40 71.23
N PHE A 445 -4.65 69.56 71.88
CA PHE A 445 -3.62 70.60 71.99
C PHE A 445 -3.45 70.99 73.46
N SER A 446 -2.27 71.46 73.86
CA SER A 446 -2.01 71.88 75.25
C SER A 446 -2.90 73.07 75.61
N GLY A 447 -3.84 72.87 76.53
CA GLY A 447 -4.81 73.90 76.95
C GLY A 447 -6.06 74.01 76.08
N TYR A 448 -6.17 73.25 74.98
CA TYR A 448 -7.32 73.32 74.06
C TYR A 448 -7.78 71.92 73.61
N SER A 449 -8.94 71.50 74.08
CA SER A 449 -9.63 70.29 73.62
C SER A 449 -10.62 70.62 72.48
N GLY A 450 -10.77 69.70 71.52
CA GLY A 450 -11.82 69.78 70.49
C GLY A 450 -11.69 70.91 69.46
N ILE A 451 -10.50 71.50 69.26
CA ILE A 451 -10.29 72.58 68.26
C ILE A 451 -10.76 72.11 66.87
N PRO A 452 -11.53 72.92 66.12
CA PRO A 452 -11.91 72.61 64.74
C PRO A 452 -10.70 72.68 63.79
N PHE A 453 -10.00 71.56 63.64
CA PHE A 453 -8.96 71.40 62.61
C PHE A 453 -9.56 71.20 61.22
N THR A 454 -8.91 71.73 60.18
CA THR A 454 -9.06 71.27 58.81
C THR A 454 -7.95 70.25 58.50
N VAL A 455 -8.10 69.57 57.38
CA VAL A 455 -7.14 68.57 56.91
C VAL A 455 -6.97 68.80 55.41
N ILE A 456 -5.75 68.71 54.92
CA ILE A 456 -5.43 68.88 53.50
C ILE A 456 -4.66 67.62 53.05
N PRO A 457 -5.18 66.79 52.13
CA PRO A 457 -6.49 66.92 51.48
C PRO A 457 -7.68 66.80 52.45
N GLN A 458 -8.82 67.38 52.07
CA GLN A 458 -10.03 67.35 52.89
C GLN A 458 -10.54 65.91 53.09
N LEU A 459 -10.83 65.55 54.34
CA LEU A 459 -11.44 64.27 54.69
C LEU A 459 -12.94 64.28 54.33
N PRO A 460 -13.55 63.14 53.94
CA PRO A 460 -13.04 61.78 54.12
C PRO A 460 -12.10 61.30 52.99
N LEU A 461 -10.82 61.08 53.34
CA LEU A 461 -9.77 60.77 52.37
C LEU A 461 -9.81 59.31 51.96
N THR A 462 -10.14 59.05 50.70
CA THR A 462 -10.04 57.72 50.10
C THR A 462 -8.57 57.39 49.81
N LEU A 463 -8.12 56.26 50.35
CA LEU A 463 -6.77 55.72 50.20
C LEU A 463 -6.83 54.53 49.24
N GLN A 464 -6.02 54.53 48.19
CA GLN A 464 -5.82 53.32 47.39
C GLN A 464 -4.91 52.34 48.14
N PRO A 465 -5.00 51.04 47.89
CA PRO A 465 -4.21 50.05 48.63
C PRO A 465 -2.71 50.19 48.33
N GLY A 466 -1.90 50.36 49.37
CA GLY A 466 -0.47 50.65 49.27
C GLY A 466 -0.11 52.09 48.95
N GLU A 467 -1.11 52.98 48.88
CA GLU A 467 -0.89 54.40 48.67
C GLU A 467 -0.60 55.06 50.02
N THR A 468 0.59 55.63 50.15
CA THR A 468 0.92 56.56 51.25
C THR A 468 0.43 57.95 50.85
N LYS A 469 -0.69 58.40 51.42
CA LYS A 469 -1.12 59.80 51.32
C LYS A 469 -0.78 60.54 52.60
N SER A 470 0.04 61.57 52.48
CA SER A 470 0.20 62.56 53.54
C SER A 470 -1.06 63.40 53.69
N ILE A 471 -1.62 63.43 54.90
CA ILE A 471 -2.52 64.50 55.30
C ILE A 471 -1.72 65.55 56.06
N THR A 472 -1.95 66.82 55.75
CA THR A 472 -1.52 67.91 56.62
C THR A 472 -2.70 68.31 57.46
N ILE A 473 -2.66 67.97 58.75
CA ILE A 473 -3.64 68.44 59.73
C ILE A 473 -3.30 69.89 59.98
N ASN A 474 -4.13 70.77 59.43
CA ASN A 474 -4.02 72.20 59.61
C ASN A 474 -5.09 72.57 60.62
N VAL A 475 -4.72 72.91 61.86
CA VAL A 475 -5.64 73.79 62.60
C VAL A 475 -5.74 75.02 61.73
N ALA A 476 -6.95 75.40 61.32
CA ALA A 476 -7.07 76.52 60.41
C ALA A 476 -6.68 77.77 61.17
N ALA A 477 -5.98 78.64 60.47
CA ALA A 477 -5.79 79.98 60.92
C ALA A 477 -7.19 80.59 61.21
N SER A 478 -7.48 80.99 62.44
CA SER A 478 -8.60 81.84 62.84
C SER A 478 -8.13 83.28 62.69
N PRO A 479 -8.89 84.19 62.08
CA PRO A 479 -8.43 85.55 61.81
C PRO A 479 -8.11 86.36 63.08
N ASP A 480 -8.74 85.99 64.21
CA ASP A 480 -8.67 86.75 65.46
C ASP A 480 -7.93 86.00 66.59
N ASN A 481 -7.40 84.79 66.36
CA ASN A 481 -6.81 83.94 67.43
C ASN A 481 -5.70 82.97 66.98
N TYR A 482 -6.05 81.85 66.32
CA TYR A 482 -5.21 80.64 66.14
C TYR A 482 -4.67 80.41 64.71
N LEU A 483 -3.56 79.68 64.44
CA LEU A 483 -2.90 79.64 63.09
C LEU A 483 -3.27 78.38 62.34
N ALA A 484 -2.83 78.38 61.08
CA ALA A 484 -2.20 77.26 60.41
C ALA A 484 -1.01 76.74 61.24
N TRP A 485 -1.32 76.24 62.44
CA TRP A 485 -0.53 75.17 62.99
C TRP A 485 -0.74 73.98 62.07
N SER A 486 0.36 73.39 61.64
CA SER A 486 0.40 72.43 60.58
C SER A 486 1.29 71.27 60.99
N LYS A 487 0.76 70.05 60.95
CA LYS A 487 1.56 68.84 61.02
C LYS A 487 1.12 67.85 59.97
N THR A 488 2.09 67.45 59.15
CA THR A 488 1.92 66.39 58.17
C THR A 488 2.01 65.02 58.85
N VAL A 489 1.04 64.16 58.56
CA VAL A 489 1.00 62.75 58.92
C VAL A 489 0.89 61.91 57.65
N SER A 490 1.86 61.06 57.40
CA SER A 490 1.81 60.07 56.30
C SER A 490 0.87 58.93 56.67
N ILE A 491 -0.29 58.82 56.02
CA ILE A 491 -1.21 57.69 56.17
C ILE A 491 -0.99 56.71 55.02
N THR A 492 -0.64 55.47 55.35
CA THR A 492 -0.56 54.38 54.36
C THR A 492 -1.71 53.42 54.57
N ARG A 493 -2.56 53.19 53.56
CA ARG A 493 -3.46 52.02 53.58
C ARG A 493 -2.66 50.80 53.16
N SER A 494 -2.68 49.72 53.95
CA SER A 494 -2.06 48.45 53.55
C SER A 494 -2.66 47.95 52.22
N LYS A 495 -1.81 47.37 51.38
CA LYS A 495 -2.25 46.64 50.18
C LYS A 495 -3.08 45.42 50.59
N ASN A 496 -3.93 44.92 49.69
CA ASN A 496 -4.62 43.67 49.95
C ASN A 496 -3.62 42.51 50.03
N SER A 497 -3.70 41.70 51.09
CA SER A 497 -2.92 40.48 51.29
C SER A 497 -3.73 39.19 51.01
N VAL A 498 -5.02 39.33 50.67
CA VAL A 498 -5.87 38.21 50.23
C VAL A 498 -5.76 38.04 48.72
N ALA A 499 -5.54 36.79 48.28
CA ALA A 499 -5.67 36.39 46.88
C ALA A 499 -5.88 34.88 46.76
N ASN A 500 -7.10 34.48 46.40
CA ASN A 500 -7.53 33.10 46.23
C ASN A 500 -8.01 32.91 44.78
N LEU A 501 -7.37 32.02 44.02
CA LEU A 501 -7.82 31.70 42.66
C LEU A 501 -9.06 30.80 42.73
N THR A 502 -10.15 31.20 42.08
CA THR A 502 -11.43 30.44 42.03
C THR A 502 -11.56 29.63 40.76
N SER A 503 -11.02 30.11 39.63
CA SER A 503 -10.95 29.34 38.38
C SER A 503 -9.83 29.80 37.43
N PHE A 504 -9.52 28.96 36.45
CA PHE A 504 -8.74 29.28 35.26
C PHE A 504 -9.27 28.49 34.06
N LYS A 505 -8.87 28.79 32.82
CA LYS A 505 -9.15 27.95 31.65
C LYS A 505 -7.93 27.16 31.21
N LEU A 506 -8.15 25.89 30.86
CA LEU A 506 -7.19 25.00 30.23
C LEU A 506 -7.69 24.65 28.83
N ASN A 507 -6.99 25.10 27.78
CA ASN A 507 -7.44 24.98 26.37
C ASN A 507 -8.89 25.49 26.14
N GLY A 508 -9.30 26.52 26.87
CA GLY A 508 -10.65 27.09 26.81
C GLY A 508 -11.68 26.44 27.75
N GLU A 509 -11.41 25.26 28.32
CA GLU A 509 -12.28 24.65 29.34
C GLU A 509 -12.02 25.24 30.72
N THR A 510 -13.03 25.84 31.34
CA THR A 510 -12.96 26.34 32.73
C THR A 510 -12.70 25.20 33.72
N LYS A 511 -11.74 25.39 34.62
CA LYS A 511 -11.41 24.54 35.77
C LYS A 511 -11.58 25.39 37.03
N THR A 512 -12.44 24.95 37.96
CA THR A 512 -12.74 25.64 39.22
C THR A 512 -11.99 25.00 40.39
N VAL A 513 -11.98 25.68 41.54
CA VAL A 513 -11.64 25.05 42.82
C VAL A 513 -12.59 23.89 43.17
N PRO A 514 -12.13 22.85 43.91
CA PRO A 514 -10.72 22.57 44.22
C PRO A 514 -9.96 22.10 42.97
N PHE A 515 -8.77 22.67 42.74
CA PHE A 515 -7.97 22.33 41.56
C PHE A 515 -7.37 20.93 41.68
N ALA A 516 -7.38 20.18 40.58
CA ALA A 516 -6.75 18.87 40.50
C ALA A 516 -5.25 19.01 40.26
N GLY A 517 -4.45 18.14 40.89
CA GLY A 517 -3.01 18.05 40.62
C GLY A 517 -2.66 17.50 39.23
N GLU A 518 -3.65 17.00 38.49
CA GLU A 518 -3.47 16.53 37.12
C GLU A 518 -4.74 16.79 36.26
N TYR A 519 -4.52 17.19 35.01
CA TYR A 519 -5.55 17.33 33.98
C TYR A 519 -5.11 16.64 32.69
N THR A 520 -6.08 16.23 31.84
CA THR A 520 -5.80 15.66 30.51
C THR A 520 -6.40 16.53 29.41
N VAL A 521 -5.71 16.63 28.26
CA VAL A 521 -6.17 17.36 27.07
C VAL A 521 -6.12 16.50 25.82
N ALA A 522 -7.16 16.57 24.97
CA ALA A 522 -7.18 15.94 23.64
C ALA A 522 -6.43 16.79 22.60
N SER A 523 -5.18 17.14 22.91
CA SER A 523 -4.31 17.99 22.10
C SER A 523 -2.84 17.61 22.30
N GLY A 524 -1.98 17.98 21.34
CA GLY A 524 -0.53 17.96 21.52
C GLY A 524 0.01 19.09 22.40
N THR A 525 -0.82 20.10 22.69
CA THR A 525 -0.44 21.32 23.42
C THR A 525 -1.45 21.69 24.51
N ALA A 526 -1.01 22.52 25.47
CA ALA A 526 -1.90 23.16 26.43
C ALA A 526 -1.60 24.66 26.58
N THR A 527 -2.66 25.44 26.70
CA THR A 527 -2.63 26.88 27.05
C THR A 527 -3.44 27.07 28.32
N VAL A 528 -2.90 27.83 29.27
CA VAL A 528 -3.55 28.16 30.55
C VAL A 528 -3.81 29.67 30.60
N THR A 529 -5.06 30.08 30.73
CA THR A 529 -5.51 31.49 30.65
C THR A 529 -6.66 31.78 31.62
N ASP A 530 -7.22 33.00 31.54
CA ASP A 530 -8.52 33.36 32.11
C ASP A 530 -8.64 33.09 33.62
N PHE A 531 -7.65 33.56 34.38
CA PHE A 531 -7.63 33.49 35.85
C PHE A 531 -8.74 34.34 36.46
N ALA A 532 -9.55 33.74 37.32
CA ALA A 532 -10.55 34.44 38.14
C ALA A 532 -10.33 34.16 39.62
N PHE A 533 -10.68 35.13 40.46
CA PHE A 533 -10.49 35.11 41.92
C PHE A 533 -11.85 35.18 42.63
N ASP A 534 -11.85 35.20 43.97
CA ASP A 534 -13.06 35.55 44.74
C ASP A 534 -13.21 37.08 44.88
N ALA A 535 -14.30 37.52 45.53
CA ALA A 535 -14.61 38.94 45.70
C ALA A 535 -13.60 39.67 46.62
N ASP A 536 -13.10 38.98 47.65
CA ASP A 536 -12.18 39.54 48.64
C ASP A 536 -10.76 39.74 48.07
N SER A 537 -10.40 38.95 47.05
CA SER A 537 -9.14 39.00 46.29
C SER A 537 -8.99 40.21 45.35
N THR A 538 -9.62 41.33 45.66
CA THR A 538 -9.53 42.56 44.86
C THR A 538 -8.08 43.02 44.73
N GLY A 539 -7.59 43.18 43.49
CA GLY A 539 -6.21 43.53 43.18
C GLY A 539 -5.22 42.35 43.12
N ALA A 540 -5.69 41.11 43.25
CA ALA A 540 -4.88 39.92 43.04
C ALA A 540 -4.40 39.79 41.58
N THR A 541 -3.31 39.07 41.39
CA THR A 541 -2.77 38.70 40.07
C THR A 541 -2.36 37.24 40.04
N ALA A 542 -2.40 36.63 38.85
CA ALA A 542 -1.92 35.28 38.63
C ALA A 542 -1.05 35.22 37.38
N SER A 543 0.04 34.46 37.46
CA SER A 543 0.98 34.21 36.37
C SER A 543 1.23 32.72 36.25
N VAL A 544 1.13 32.15 35.05
CA VAL A 544 1.45 30.74 34.80
C VAL A 544 2.82 30.59 34.17
N SER A 545 3.58 29.60 34.66
CA SER A 545 4.80 29.11 34.01
C SER A 545 4.67 27.60 33.75
N PRO A 546 4.97 27.11 32.53
CA PRO A 546 5.26 27.86 31.31
C PRO A 546 4.04 28.61 30.74
N GLN A 547 4.27 29.73 30.06
CA GLN A 547 3.24 30.58 29.45
C GLN A 547 3.06 30.29 27.94
N GLY A 548 1.86 30.53 27.41
CA GLY A 548 1.54 30.41 25.98
C GLY A 548 1.02 29.04 25.58
N ASN A 549 1.10 28.72 24.28
CA ASN A 549 0.68 27.43 23.73
C ASN A 549 1.81 26.40 23.87
N VAL A 550 1.81 25.65 24.97
CA VAL A 550 2.95 24.83 25.42
C VAL A 550 2.84 23.39 24.93
N ASN A 551 3.90 22.87 24.31
CA ASN A 551 3.99 21.48 23.88
C ASN A 551 3.95 20.50 25.06
N ILE A 552 2.95 19.61 25.06
CA ILE A 552 2.78 18.51 26.02
C ILE A 552 3.46 17.26 25.46
N PRO A 553 4.47 16.69 26.13
CA PRO A 553 5.11 15.46 25.68
C PRO A 553 4.16 14.26 25.91
N VAL A 554 4.41 13.18 25.17
CA VAL A 554 3.71 11.91 25.34
C VAL A 554 4.14 11.25 26.66
N GLY A 555 3.18 10.67 27.40
CA GLY A 555 3.42 9.98 28.67
C GLY A 555 3.63 10.91 29.87
N SER A 556 4.78 11.57 29.95
CA SER A 556 5.20 12.31 31.16
C SER A 556 4.39 13.59 31.44
N GLY A 557 3.78 14.20 30.41
CA GLY A 557 3.04 15.44 30.55
C GLY A 557 3.95 16.66 30.81
N ARG A 558 3.33 17.78 31.18
CA ARG A 558 4.02 19.04 31.49
C ARG A 558 3.46 19.63 32.78
N ASN A 559 4.32 19.96 33.73
CA ASN A 559 3.93 20.69 34.93
C ASN A 559 3.68 22.16 34.57
N PHE A 560 2.58 22.71 35.10
CA PHE A 560 2.27 24.13 35.11
C PHE A 560 2.17 24.58 36.57
N THR A 561 2.75 25.74 36.86
CA THR A 561 2.59 26.43 38.14
C THR A 561 1.88 27.75 37.87
N ILE A 562 0.66 27.90 38.38
CA ILE A 562 0.03 29.22 38.53
C ILE A 562 0.48 29.78 39.87
N THR A 563 1.35 30.79 39.84
CA THR A 563 1.70 31.58 41.01
C THR A 563 0.68 32.70 41.16
N VAL A 564 -0.08 32.67 42.25
CA VAL A 564 -1.04 33.70 42.64
C VAL A 564 -0.35 34.66 43.59
N LYS A 565 -0.55 35.96 43.38
CA LYS A 565 -0.05 37.02 44.25
C LYS A 565 -1.18 37.93 44.67
N ALA A 566 -1.22 38.25 45.96
CA ALA A 566 -2.03 39.34 46.46
C ALA A 566 -1.44 40.69 46.03
N GLN A 567 -2.24 41.74 46.20
CA GLN A 567 -1.93 43.09 45.71
C GLN A 567 -0.66 43.67 46.36
N ASP A 568 -0.36 43.24 47.58
CA ASP A 568 0.87 43.54 48.33
C ASP A 568 2.14 42.97 47.67
N GLY A 569 2.01 41.95 46.83
CA GLY A 569 3.09 41.19 46.19
C GLY A 569 3.36 39.84 46.84
N THR A 570 2.71 39.52 47.96
CA THR A 570 2.81 38.24 48.67
C THR A 570 2.26 37.12 47.81
N VAL A 571 3.03 36.03 47.67
CA VAL A 571 2.56 34.80 47.03
C VAL A 571 1.66 34.05 48.04
N THR A 572 0.35 34.10 47.81
CA THR A 572 -0.65 33.48 48.68
C THR A 572 -0.89 32.01 48.33
N GLN A 573 -0.78 31.66 47.05
CA GLN A 573 -1.10 30.33 46.54
C GLN A 573 -0.20 30.00 45.32
N ASN A 574 0.31 28.77 45.27
CA ASN A 574 0.85 28.19 44.04
C ASN A 574 -0.02 27.00 43.66
N VAL A 575 -0.76 27.09 42.56
CA VAL A 575 -1.52 25.97 42.01
C VAL A 575 -0.62 25.23 41.04
N ILE A 576 -0.11 24.07 41.46
CA ILE A 576 0.78 23.22 40.66
C ILE A 576 -0.03 22.03 40.14
N PHE A 577 -0.02 21.83 38.82
CA PHE A 577 -0.69 20.69 38.20
C PHE A 577 0.08 20.18 36.97
N THR A 578 -0.03 18.88 36.69
CA THR A 578 0.47 18.28 35.46
C THR A 578 -0.62 18.28 34.41
N VAL A 579 -0.33 18.75 33.19
CA VAL A 579 -1.19 18.49 32.03
C VAL A 579 -0.58 17.33 31.23
N LYS A 580 -1.32 16.23 31.13
CA LYS A 580 -1.01 15.12 30.23
C LYS A 580 -1.88 15.19 28.97
N ARG A 581 -1.47 14.47 27.94
CA ARG A 581 -2.36 14.17 26.80
C ARG A 581 -3.41 13.17 27.26
N LYS A 582 -4.65 13.31 26.79
CA LYS A 582 -5.72 12.33 27.00
C LYS A 582 -5.32 11.00 26.36
N GLU A 583 -5.54 9.90 27.06
CA GLU A 583 -5.31 8.55 26.55
C GLU A 583 -6.57 7.94 25.97
N TYR A 584 -6.38 7.04 25.01
CA TYR A 584 -7.43 6.27 24.35
C TYR A 584 -7.06 4.80 24.35
N THR A 585 -8.03 3.95 24.68
CA THR A 585 -7.89 2.51 24.59
C THR A 585 -7.73 2.08 23.14
N VAL A 586 -6.63 1.42 22.84
CA VAL A 586 -6.43 0.66 21.60
C VAL A 586 -6.56 -0.82 21.93
N ASN A 587 -7.66 -1.43 21.50
CA ASN A 587 -7.87 -2.87 21.54
C ASN A 587 -7.09 -3.53 20.42
N TYR A 588 -6.53 -4.71 20.65
CA TYR A 588 -5.83 -5.45 19.60
C TYR A 588 -6.01 -6.96 19.70
N SER A 589 -6.13 -7.64 18.56
CA SER A 589 -6.55 -9.05 18.48
C SER A 589 -6.05 -9.81 17.25
N VAL A 590 -6.16 -11.14 17.30
CA VAL A 590 -6.00 -12.06 16.16
C VAL A 590 -7.36 -12.54 15.68
N GLU A 591 -7.62 -12.43 14.37
CA GLU A 591 -8.80 -12.97 13.68
C GLU A 591 -8.50 -14.37 13.12
N GLY A 592 -9.34 -15.34 13.47
CA GLY A 592 -9.17 -16.75 13.05
C GLY A 592 -8.17 -17.58 13.85
N GLY A 593 -7.35 -16.95 14.70
CA GLY A 593 -6.28 -17.63 15.45
C GLY A 593 -5.01 -17.81 14.61
N GLN A 594 -4.28 -18.92 14.82
CA GLN A 594 -3.10 -19.31 14.04
C GLN A 594 -1.88 -18.36 14.15
N GLY A 595 -1.78 -17.68 15.29
CA GLY A 595 -0.65 -16.84 15.64
C GLY A 595 -0.96 -15.98 16.87
N LYS A 596 -0.03 -15.06 17.18
CA LYS A 596 -0.14 -14.09 18.27
C LYS A 596 0.12 -12.67 17.76
N ILE A 597 -0.38 -11.70 18.51
CA ILE A 597 -0.12 -10.29 18.32
C ILE A 597 0.61 -9.74 19.55
N GLN A 598 1.56 -8.85 19.31
CA GLN A 598 2.26 -8.06 20.31
C GLN A 598 2.05 -6.59 19.97
N ALA A 599 2.07 -5.70 20.97
CA ALA A 599 2.16 -4.27 20.78
C ALA A 599 3.43 -3.76 21.46
N GLY A 600 4.28 -3.00 20.76
CA GLY A 600 5.55 -2.50 21.29
C GLY A 600 6.37 -3.58 22.01
N LEU A 601 6.60 -3.40 23.32
CA LEU A 601 7.30 -4.34 24.20
C LEU A 601 6.36 -5.07 25.18
N TYR A 602 5.04 -5.04 24.97
CA TYR A 602 4.07 -5.80 25.78
C TYR A 602 4.19 -7.31 25.50
N THR A 603 3.47 -8.15 26.25
CA THR A 603 3.49 -9.61 26.08
C THR A 603 2.78 -10.07 24.79
N LEU A 604 3.24 -11.19 24.22
CA LEU A 604 2.54 -11.86 23.11
C LEU A 604 1.20 -12.43 23.58
N THR A 605 0.12 -12.09 22.89
CA THR A 605 -1.26 -12.49 23.23
C THR A 605 -2.07 -12.85 21.97
N THR A 606 -3.25 -13.44 22.14
CA THR A 606 -4.29 -13.51 21.11
C THR A 606 -5.17 -12.26 21.07
N ASN A 607 -5.31 -11.58 22.20
CA ASN A 607 -6.11 -10.37 22.37
C ASN A 607 -5.72 -9.61 23.65
N SER A 608 -5.70 -8.28 23.61
CA SER A 608 -5.52 -7.40 24.77
C SER A 608 -5.91 -5.95 24.41
N SER A 609 -5.63 -5.01 25.29
CA SER A 609 -5.73 -3.57 25.05
C SER A 609 -4.58 -2.80 25.71
N LEU A 610 -4.36 -1.56 25.29
CA LEU A 610 -3.41 -0.63 25.93
C LEU A 610 -3.86 0.82 25.73
N SER A 611 -3.40 1.72 26.60
CA SER A 611 -3.58 3.17 26.44
C SER A 611 -2.59 3.75 25.43
N VAL A 612 -3.08 4.54 24.47
CA VAL A 612 -2.25 5.43 23.65
C VAL A 612 -2.68 6.87 23.87
N ALA A 613 -1.72 7.74 24.19
CA ALA A 613 -1.93 9.18 24.32
C ALA A 613 -2.34 9.84 22.99
N TYR A 614 -3.06 10.97 23.06
CA TYR A 614 -3.48 11.76 21.89
C TYR A 614 -2.31 12.08 20.94
N ASN A 615 -2.51 11.85 19.64
CA ASN A 615 -1.48 11.90 18.58
C ASN A 615 -0.23 11.04 18.88
N GLY A 616 -0.38 10.00 19.69
CA GLY A 616 0.60 8.93 19.85
C GLY A 616 0.52 7.91 18.70
N ASN A 617 1.48 6.99 18.71
CA ASN A 617 1.59 5.87 17.80
C ASN A 617 1.91 4.59 18.56
N VAL A 618 1.60 3.44 17.96
CA VAL A 618 1.94 2.11 18.49
C VAL A 618 2.19 1.14 17.34
N THR A 619 3.33 0.46 17.38
CA THR A 619 3.66 -0.61 16.44
C THR A 619 3.20 -1.94 17.00
N PHE A 620 2.40 -2.67 16.22
CA PHE A 620 2.02 -4.05 16.48
C PHE A 620 2.94 -5.00 15.71
N THR A 621 3.30 -6.11 16.33
CA THR A 621 4.10 -7.19 15.73
C THR A 621 3.30 -8.49 15.77
N ALA A 622 2.89 -8.96 14.59
CA ALA A 622 2.26 -10.25 14.39
C ALA A 622 3.32 -11.35 14.36
N HIS A 623 3.03 -12.43 15.09
CA HIS A 623 3.85 -13.62 15.22
C HIS A 623 3.00 -14.80 14.73
N PRO A 624 3.06 -15.16 13.44
CA PRO A 624 2.34 -16.32 12.91
C PRO A 624 2.77 -17.60 13.63
N ASP A 625 1.85 -18.55 13.78
CA ASP A 625 2.24 -19.92 14.16
C ASP A 625 3.01 -20.60 12.99
N PRO A 626 3.89 -21.58 13.26
CA PRO A 626 4.68 -22.22 12.20
C PRO A 626 3.80 -22.81 11.08
N GLY A 627 4.07 -22.38 9.83
CA GLY A 627 3.27 -22.71 8.64
C GLY A 627 2.27 -21.64 8.22
N TRP A 628 2.18 -20.52 8.94
CA TRP A 628 1.30 -19.39 8.66
C TRP A 628 2.08 -18.12 8.33
N GLU A 629 1.43 -17.21 7.62
CA GLU A 629 1.91 -15.86 7.32
C GLU A 629 0.79 -14.84 7.53
N VAL A 630 1.11 -13.55 7.60
CA VAL A 630 0.10 -12.50 7.74
C VAL A 630 -0.74 -12.42 6.46
N ASP A 631 -2.05 -12.52 6.63
CA ASP A 631 -3.00 -12.33 5.55
C ASP A 631 -3.26 -10.85 5.30
N SER A 632 -3.70 -10.16 6.36
CA SER A 632 -4.07 -8.75 6.35
C SER A 632 -4.12 -8.17 7.77
N TRP A 633 -4.03 -6.85 7.85
CA TRP A 633 -4.34 -6.08 9.06
C TRP A 633 -5.63 -5.29 8.85
N LYS A 634 -6.38 -5.05 9.92
CA LYS A 634 -7.60 -4.23 9.96
C LYS A 634 -7.49 -3.18 11.06
N VAL A 635 -8.07 -2.00 10.83
CA VAL A 635 -8.31 -0.97 11.85
C VAL A 635 -9.80 -0.62 11.83
N ASP A 636 -10.44 -0.70 12.99
CA ASP A 636 -11.88 -0.47 13.19
C ASP A 636 -12.74 -1.28 12.18
N GLY A 637 -12.34 -2.53 11.93
CA GLY A 637 -12.96 -3.45 10.95
C GLY A 637 -12.53 -3.23 9.49
N SER A 638 -11.96 -2.07 9.14
CA SER A 638 -11.53 -1.74 7.78
C SER A 638 -10.14 -2.29 7.46
N THR A 639 -9.99 -3.00 6.36
CA THR A 639 -8.71 -3.60 5.94
C THR A 639 -7.68 -2.53 5.55
N VAL A 640 -6.46 -2.63 6.10
CA VAL A 640 -5.32 -1.78 5.74
C VAL A 640 -4.78 -2.25 4.38
N SER A 641 -4.98 -1.43 3.35
CA SER A 641 -4.59 -1.74 1.97
C SER A 641 -3.10 -2.08 1.84
N SER A 642 -2.79 -3.17 1.14
CA SER A 642 -1.43 -3.62 0.80
C SER A 642 -0.51 -3.94 2.00
N GLN A 643 -1.03 -4.05 3.23
CA GLN A 643 -0.24 -4.38 4.41
C GLN A 643 -0.35 -5.87 4.77
N THR A 644 0.66 -6.64 4.37
CA THR A 644 0.83 -8.08 4.68
C THR A 644 2.13 -8.39 5.44
N GLY A 645 2.80 -7.37 5.97
CA GLY A 645 4.01 -7.53 6.79
C GLY A 645 3.70 -8.00 8.21
N THR A 646 4.71 -8.52 8.89
CA THR A 646 4.62 -8.90 10.32
C THR A 646 4.53 -7.71 11.26
N THR A 647 4.70 -6.47 10.80
CA THR A 647 4.58 -5.26 11.62
C THR A 647 3.63 -4.22 11.02
N TYR A 648 2.79 -3.61 11.86
CA TYR A 648 1.91 -2.51 11.49
C TYR A 648 1.93 -1.40 12.55
N THR A 649 2.18 -0.15 12.14
CA THR A 649 2.18 1.01 13.05
C THR A 649 0.90 1.82 12.93
N LEU A 650 0.03 1.70 13.94
CA LEU A 650 -1.09 2.63 14.12
C LEU A 650 -0.52 3.98 14.55
N SER A 651 -0.84 5.05 13.80
CA SER A 651 -0.35 6.41 14.03
C SER A 651 -1.50 7.39 14.20
N ASN A 652 -1.23 8.55 14.81
CA ASN A 652 -2.19 9.64 15.02
C ASN A 652 -3.47 9.19 15.76
N VAL A 653 -3.31 8.53 16.91
CA VAL A 653 -4.44 8.10 17.73
C VAL A 653 -5.16 9.32 18.34
N THR A 654 -6.35 9.63 17.82
CA THR A 654 -7.22 10.74 18.25
C THR A 654 -8.51 10.28 18.94
N GLY A 655 -8.75 8.98 18.98
CA GLY A 655 -9.94 8.32 19.52
C GLY A 655 -9.64 6.86 19.87
N PRO A 656 -10.56 6.12 20.51
CA PRO A 656 -10.42 4.68 20.72
C PRO A 656 -10.28 3.94 19.38
N LYS A 657 -9.50 2.86 19.34
CA LYS A 657 -9.24 2.09 18.12
C LYS A 657 -9.28 0.59 18.38
N THR A 658 -9.58 -0.19 17.35
CA THR A 658 -9.42 -1.66 17.35
C THR A 658 -8.52 -2.08 16.19
N VAL A 659 -7.41 -2.78 16.49
CA VAL A 659 -6.46 -3.28 15.49
C VAL A 659 -6.48 -4.81 15.47
N THR A 660 -6.68 -5.40 14.31
CA THR A 660 -6.81 -6.86 14.20
C THR A 660 -5.90 -7.39 13.10
N VAL A 661 -5.15 -8.45 13.39
CA VAL A 661 -4.37 -9.18 12.38
C VAL A 661 -5.04 -10.51 12.05
N LYS A 662 -5.08 -10.85 10.76
CA LYS A 662 -5.53 -12.14 10.25
C LYS A 662 -4.34 -12.87 9.64
N PHE A 663 -4.27 -14.19 9.82
CA PHE A 663 -3.25 -15.05 9.22
C PHE A 663 -3.83 -15.90 8.09
N LYS A 664 -2.96 -16.39 7.18
CA LYS A 664 -3.27 -17.36 6.13
C LYS A 664 -2.20 -18.46 6.08
N PRO A 665 -2.50 -19.66 5.56
CA PRO A 665 -1.53 -20.75 5.55
C PRO A 665 -0.49 -20.53 4.45
N GLY A 666 0.75 -20.31 4.86
CA GLY A 666 1.88 -19.94 4.00
C GLY A 666 2.85 -21.11 3.79
N VAL A 667 4.11 -20.88 4.16
CA VAL A 667 5.22 -21.83 4.01
C VAL A 667 5.63 -22.44 5.35
N PHE A 668 5.94 -23.74 5.37
CA PHE A 668 6.55 -24.43 6.51
C PHE A 668 7.87 -25.09 6.11
N ASP A 669 8.98 -24.57 6.64
CA ASP A 669 10.32 -25.03 6.29
C ASP A 669 10.78 -26.19 7.20
N LEU A 670 11.27 -27.26 6.56
CA LEU A 670 11.82 -28.43 7.22
C LEU A 670 13.26 -28.70 6.79
N ALA A 671 14.03 -29.22 7.74
CA ALA A 671 15.33 -29.81 7.51
C ALA A 671 15.37 -31.22 8.13
N GLY A 672 16.31 -32.04 7.68
CA GLY A 672 16.62 -33.32 8.33
C GLY A 672 17.04 -33.17 9.80
N GLY A 673 16.90 -34.24 10.58
CA GLY A 673 17.28 -34.28 11.99
C GLY A 673 16.34 -35.14 12.85
N PRO A 674 16.50 -35.11 14.19
CA PRO A 674 15.61 -35.80 15.12
C PRO A 674 14.14 -35.40 14.94
N ASP A 675 13.24 -36.39 15.02
CA ASP A 675 11.79 -36.22 14.86
C ASP A 675 11.34 -35.49 13.56
N ALA A 676 12.19 -35.41 12.52
CA ALA A 676 11.85 -34.71 11.28
C ALA A 676 10.69 -35.35 10.49
N TRP A 677 10.57 -36.69 10.46
CA TRP A 677 9.43 -37.38 9.83
C TRP A 677 8.14 -37.11 10.60
N LYS A 678 8.20 -37.12 11.93
CA LYS A 678 7.09 -36.81 12.84
C LYS A 678 6.62 -35.36 12.68
N ARG A 679 7.55 -34.41 12.53
CA ARG A 679 7.26 -32.99 12.22
C ARG A 679 6.59 -32.84 10.86
N LEU A 680 7.14 -33.47 9.82
CA LEU A 680 6.54 -33.51 8.47
C LEU A 680 5.11 -34.05 8.53
N LYS A 681 4.94 -35.25 9.10
CA LYS A 681 3.64 -35.92 9.23
C LYS A 681 2.63 -35.06 9.99
N LYS A 682 3.02 -34.46 11.12
CA LYS A 682 2.18 -33.56 11.91
C LYS A 682 1.70 -32.33 11.11
N GLU A 683 2.50 -31.79 10.20
CA GLU A 683 2.07 -30.67 9.35
C GLU A 683 1.19 -31.12 8.18
N VAL A 684 1.58 -32.19 7.48
CA VAL A 684 0.89 -32.69 6.29
C VAL A 684 -0.51 -33.21 6.62
N GLU A 685 -0.68 -33.88 7.75
CA GLU A 685 -1.97 -34.50 8.13
C GLU A 685 -2.99 -33.54 8.76
N LYS A 686 -2.68 -32.24 8.86
CA LYS A 686 -3.70 -31.21 9.19
C LYS A 686 -4.67 -31.02 8.01
N THR A 687 -5.95 -30.80 8.31
CA THR A 687 -6.95 -30.32 7.35
C THR A 687 -6.71 -28.88 6.92
N GLU A 688 -6.13 -28.06 7.80
CA GLU A 688 -5.76 -26.66 7.56
C GLU A 688 -4.35 -26.39 8.11
N GLY A 689 -3.49 -25.75 7.32
CA GLY A 689 -2.06 -25.58 7.60
C GLY A 689 -1.30 -25.23 6.33
N ALA A 690 0.02 -25.13 6.39
CA ALA A 690 0.85 -24.60 5.29
C ALA A 690 0.51 -25.21 3.92
N HIS A 691 0.34 -24.37 2.89
CA HIS A 691 0.09 -24.84 1.52
C HIS A 691 1.38 -25.28 0.81
N THR A 692 2.53 -24.76 1.25
CA THR A 692 3.85 -25.18 0.80
C THR A 692 4.69 -25.67 1.97
N ILE A 693 5.24 -26.87 1.87
CA ILE A 693 6.31 -27.36 2.73
C ILE A 693 7.60 -27.32 1.92
N THR A 694 8.66 -26.74 2.48
CA THR A 694 10.00 -26.83 1.89
C THR A 694 10.86 -27.83 2.67
N ILE A 695 11.79 -28.49 1.98
CA ILE A 695 12.69 -29.48 2.59
C ILE A 695 14.14 -29.21 2.19
N SER A 696 15.02 -29.12 3.19
CA SER A 696 16.47 -29.17 3.05
C SER A 696 17.01 -30.53 3.48
N GLY A 697 17.81 -31.16 2.60
CA GLY A 697 18.46 -32.44 2.85
C GLY A 697 17.54 -33.66 2.79
N GLU A 698 17.79 -34.63 3.68
CA GLU A 698 16.99 -35.85 3.82
C GLU A 698 16.20 -35.85 5.14
N ILE A 699 14.92 -36.27 5.06
CA ILE A 699 14.11 -36.63 6.21
C ILE A 699 13.97 -38.16 6.23
N THR A 700 14.60 -38.80 7.23
CA THR A 700 14.61 -40.26 7.40
C THR A 700 13.63 -40.69 8.50
N ALA A 701 12.83 -41.72 8.22
CA ALA A 701 11.96 -42.37 9.20
C ALA A 701 12.77 -43.23 10.19
N THR A 702 12.34 -43.27 11.45
CA THR A 702 12.97 -44.07 12.52
C THR A 702 11.93 -44.77 13.38
N ASN A 703 12.37 -45.74 14.19
CA ASN A 703 11.52 -46.45 15.16
C ASN A 703 11.07 -45.58 16.36
N GLY A 704 11.37 -44.27 16.36
CA GLY A 704 10.89 -43.34 17.39
C GLY A 704 9.36 -43.17 17.35
N PRO A 705 8.66 -43.03 18.50
CA PRO A 705 7.20 -42.89 18.53
C PRO A 705 6.67 -41.74 17.66
N GLY A 706 5.94 -42.10 16.60
CA GLY A 706 5.38 -41.18 15.61
C GLY A 706 6.35 -40.71 14.52
N ASN A 707 7.60 -41.16 14.50
CA ASN A 707 8.63 -40.75 13.53
C ASN A 707 8.76 -41.71 12.33
N ASN A 708 7.67 -42.39 11.99
CA ASN A 708 7.50 -43.27 10.82
C ASN A 708 6.02 -43.37 10.45
N GLY A 709 5.68 -44.25 9.50
CA GLY A 709 4.32 -44.50 9.06
C GLY A 709 3.88 -43.56 7.94
N LYS A 710 3.06 -44.10 7.03
CA LYS A 710 2.46 -43.43 5.88
C LYS A 710 1.79 -42.09 6.28
N ILE A 711 1.90 -41.10 5.41
CA ILE A 711 1.50 -39.70 5.67
C ILE A 711 0.27 -39.37 4.80
N SER A 712 -0.81 -38.93 5.44
CA SER A 712 -2.12 -38.67 4.80
C SER A 712 -2.21 -37.24 4.24
N ILE A 713 -2.35 -37.08 2.92
CA ILE A 713 -2.58 -35.76 2.30
C ILE A 713 -4.06 -35.40 2.45
N ARG A 714 -4.37 -34.36 3.24
CA ARG A 714 -5.77 -33.95 3.53
C ARG A 714 -6.21 -32.64 2.89
N ARG A 715 -5.28 -31.79 2.48
CA ARG A 715 -5.48 -30.49 1.78
C ARG A 715 -4.69 -30.46 0.48
N GLU A 716 -4.95 -29.49 -0.40
CA GLU A 716 -4.02 -29.22 -1.51
C GLU A 716 -2.64 -28.83 -0.93
N LEU A 717 -1.59 -29.49 -1.39
CA LEU A 717 -0.25 -29.35 -0.79
C LEU A 717 0.86 -29.40 -1.85
N ILE A 718 1.82 -28.48 -1.72
CA ILE A 718 3.11 -28.51 -2.43
C ILE A 718 4.20 -28.93 -1.44
N ILE A 719 5.01 -29.92 -1.79
CA ILE A 719 6.24 -30.26 -1.07
C ILE A 719 7.41 -30.09 -2.05
N LYS A 720 8.35 -29.20 -1.73
CA LYS A 720 9.46 -28.84 -2.63
C LYS A 720 10.82 -28.81 -1.93
N SER A 721 11.90 -29.02 -2.68
CA SER A 721 13.25 -28.81 -2.15
C SER A 721 13.58 -27.32 -1.97
N ILE A 722 14.47 -27.00 -1.03
CA ILE A 722 15.17 -25.69 -0.95
C ILE A 722 16.37 -25.64 -1.93
N GLY A 723 16.77 -26.77 -2.52
CA GLY A 723 17.89 -26.88 -3.46
C GLY A 723 17.60 -27.75 -4.69
N SER A 724 18.64 -28.37 -5.24
CA SER A 724 18.57 -29.20 -6.45
C SER A 724 17.80 -30.51 -6.27
N SER A 725 17.82 -31.07 -5.05
CA SER A 725 16.94 -32.16 -4.62
C SER A 725 16.90 -32.27 -3.09
N ALA A 726 15.77 -32.70 -2.54
CA ALA A 726 15.64 -33.19 -1.16
C ALA A 726 15.00 -34.58 -1.16
N SER A 727 15.06 -35.34 -0.06
CA SER A 727 14.49 -36.70 -0.04
C SER A 727 13.74 -37.09 1.23
N LEU A 728 12.71 -37.92 1.05
CA LEU A 728 11.92 -38.57 2.10
C LEU A 728 12.26 -40.05 2.10
N ASN A 729 12.97 -40.52 3.12
CA ASN A 729 13.43 -41.89 3.24
C ASN A 729 12.60 -42.65 4.30
N ALA A 730 11.67 -43.49 3.87
CA ALA A 730 10.85 -44.29 4.78
C ALA A 730 11.60 -45.44 5.47
N ASN A 731 12.87 -45.67 5.11
CA ASN A 731 13.77 -46.61 5.80
C ASN A 731 13.18 -48.05 5.92
N ASN A 732 12.36 -48.44 4.94
CA ASN A 732 11.60 -49.69 4.87
C ASN A 732 10.56 -49.91 6.00
N LEU A 733 10.22 -48.86 6.77
CA LEU A 733 9.30 -48.94 7.91
C LEU A 733 7.82 -48.83 7.53
N SER A 734 7.48 -48.17 6.41
CA SER A 734 6.11 -48.02 5.90
C SER A 734 6.09 -47.54 4.44
N GLY A 735 4.92 -47.49 3.80
CA GLY A 735 4.71 -46.60 2.65
C GLY A 735 4.87 -45.12 3.03
N ILE A 736 5.01 -44.25 2.03
CA ILE A 736 5.33 -42.83 2.23
C ILE A 736 4.06 -41.97 2.22
N PHE A 737 3.32 -41.86 1.10
CA PHE A 737 2.12 -41.00 1.02
C PHE A 737 0.80 -41.73 0.75
N ASP A 738 -0.27 -41.23 1.36
CA ASP A 738 -1.66 -41.52 1.05
C ASP A 738 -2.33 -40.26 0.47
N VAL A 739 -2.38 -40.17 -0.85
CA VAL A 739 -2.74 -38.96 -1.62
C VAL A 739 -4.27 -38.90 -1.79
N ASN A 740 -4.95 -38.55 -0.70
CA ASN A 740 -6.41 -38.36 -0.64
C ASN A 740 -6.87 -36.96 -1.05
N ASN A 741 -5.95 -36.00 -1.07
CA ASN A 741 -6.10 -34.69 -1.68
C ASN A 741 -4.85 -34.40 -2.54
N LYS A 742 -4.89 -33.34 -3.36
CA LYS A 742 -3.88 -33.06 -4.38
C LYS A 742 -2.50 -32.76 -3.78
N LEU A 743 -1.51 -33.57 -4.15
CA LEU A 743 -0.10 -33.42 -3.79
C LEU A 743 0.74 -33.04 -5.01
N THR A 744 1.57 -32.00 -4.87
CA THR A 744 2.62 -31.66 -5.85
C THR A 744 4.00 -31.87 -5.24
N LEU A 745 4.85 -32.65 -5.90
CA LEU A 745 6.24 -32.91 -5.53
C LEU A 745 7.20 -32.21 -6.49
N GLU A 746 8.05 -31.35 -5.97
CA GLU A 746 9.00 -30.54 -6.75
C GLU A 746 10.44 -30.72 -6.27
N ASN A 747 11.25 -31.42 -7.07
CA ASN A 747 12.62 -31.83 -6.72
C ASN A 747 12.68 -32.69 -5.44
N ILE A 748 11.65 -33.51 -5.18
CA ILE A 748 11.57 -34.41 -4.02
C ILE A 748 11.76 -35.86 -4.45
N THR A 749 12.71 -36.56 -3.84
CA THR A 749 12.93 -38.00 -4.00
C THR A 749 12.26 -38.77 -2.84
N LEU A 750 11.24 -39.56 -3.14
CA LEU A 750 10.68 -40.54 -2.21
C LEU A 750 11.50 -41.83 -2.30
N LYS A 751 11.97 -42.39 -1.19
CA LYS A 751 12.79 -43.61 -1.22
C LYS A 751 12.58 -44.59 -0.07
N ASN A 752 12.86 -45.85 -0.35
CA ASN A 752 12.81 -46.97 0.60
C ASN A 752 11.46 -47.08 1.35
N GLY A 753 10.35 -46.86 0.63
CA GLY A 753 9.01 -47.15 1.15
C GLY A 753 8.73 -48.65 1.12
N ARG A 754 8.00 -49.18 2.12
CA ARG A 754 7.60 -50.59 2.16
C ARG A 754 6.16 -50.78 2.66
N GLU A 755 5.29 -51.33 1.82
CA GLU A 755 3.83 -51.35 2.07
C GLU A 755 3.18 -52.68 1.62
N PRO A 756 3.10 -53.71 2.49
CA PRO A 756 2.86 -55.11 2.08
C PRO A 756 1.38 -55.54 1.88
N GLY A 757 0.40 -54.67 2.17
CA GLY A 757 -1.03 -55.00 2.02
C GLY A 757 -1.55 -55.01 0.57
N ASN A 758 -2.81 -55.40 0.34
CA ASN A 758 -3.35 -55.64 -1.01
C ASN A 758 -3.76 -54.37 -1.81
N ARG A 759 -3.87 -53.20 -1.15
CA ARG A 759 -4.22 -51.89 -1.74
C ARG A 759 -3.09 -50.89 -1.50
N THR A 760 -2.00 -51.02 -2.24
CA THR A 760 -0.72 -50.44 -1.85
C THR A 760 0.07 -49.93 -3.03
N GLY A 761 0.84 -48.88 -2.77
CA GLY A 761 1.95 -48.39 -3.57
C GLY A 761 2.86 -47.61 -2.63
N ALA A 762 4.14 -47.98 -2.52
CA ALA A 762 4.93 -47.65 -1.33
C ALA A 762 5.59 -46.27 -1.38
N GLY A 763 5.80 -45.67 -2.55
CA GLY A 763 6.04 -44.24 -2.68
C GLY A 763 4.75 -43.44 -2.49
N ALA A 764 3.71 -43.79 -3.25
CA ALA A 764 2.39 -43.18 -3.08
C ALA A 764 1.22 -44.11 -3.44
N TYR A 765 0.15 -44.02 -2.66
CA TYR A 765 -1.18 -44.52 -3.00
C TYR A 765 -2.08 -43.32 -3.35
N VAL A 766 -2.71 -43.32 -4.51
CA VAL A 766 -3.31 -42.10 -5.11
C VAL A 766 -4.82 -42.28 -5.34
N ASN A 767 -5.60 -41.59 -4.50
CA ASN A 767 -7.07 -41.49 -4.59
C ASN A 767 -7.52 -40.15 -5.18
N SER A 768 -6.70 -39.10 -5.05
CA SER A 768 -6.87 -37.76 -5.64
C SER A 768 -5.79 -37.51 -6.70
N THR A 769 -5.07 -36.39 -6.70
CA THR A 769 -4.04 -36.10 -7.73
C THR A 769 -2.63 -36.09 -7.15
N LEU A 770 -1.69 -36.80 -7.79
CA LEU A 770 -0.26 -36.70 -7.52
C LEU A 770 0.45 -36.09 -8.74
N ILE A 771 1.09 -34.94 -8.57
CA ILE A 771 1.90 -34.28 -9.59
C ILE A 771 3.38 -34.42 -9.22
N MET A 772 4.17 -35.02 -10.09
CA MET A 772 5.64 -35.07 -9.98
C MET A 772 6.26 -34.15 -11.03
N LYS A 773 6.94 -33.09 -10.57
CA LYS A 773 7.59 -32.08 -11.42
C LYS A 773 9.05 -31.81 -11.03
N GLY A 774 9.78 -31.14 -11.92
CA GLY A 774 11.22 -30.93 -11.80
C GLY A 774 12.01 -32.25 -11.82
N SER A 775 12.89 -32.45 -10.84
CA SER A 775 13.70 -33.67 -10.66
C SER A 775 13.07 -34.72 -9.73
N SER A 776 11.79 -34.58 -9.36
CA SER A 776 11.12 -35.46 -8.37
C SER A 776 11.17 -36.93 -8.76
N ALA A 777 11.53 -37.79 -7.80
CA ALA A 777 11.79 -39.21 -8.04
C ALA A 777 11.06 -40.11 -7.03
N ILE A 778 10.79 -41.35 -7.41
CA ILE A 778 10.37 -42.43 -6.50
C ILE A 778 11.27 -43.63 -6.74
N THR A 779 11.97 -44.10 -5.71
CA THR A 779 12.97 -45.16 -5.89
C THR A 779 13.11 -46.14 -4.71
N ASN A 780 13.51 -47.37 -4.98
CA ASN A 780 13.66 -48.45 -3.99
C ASN A 780 12.39 -48.73 -3.15
N CYS A 781 11.20 -48.41 -3.67
CA CYS A 781 9.94 -48.64 -2.97
C CYS A 781 9.36 -50.04 -3.29
N SER A 782 8.80 -50.73 -2.29
CA SER A 782 8.34 -52.11 -2.39
C SER A 782 6.92 -52.29 -1.83
N ALA A 783 6.00 -52.84 -2.64
CA ALA A 783 4.60 -53.02 -2.27
C ALA A 783 4.00 -54.32 -2.83
N HIS A 784 2.71 -54.59 -2.58
CA HIS A 784 2.03 -55.73 -3.23
C HIS A 784 1.78 -55.45 -4.72
N LYS A 785 1.21 -54.28 -5.00
CA LYS A 785 1.04 -53.71 -6.34
C LYS A 785 1.75 -52.35 -6.40
N GLY A 786 1.94 -51.78 -7.58
CA GLY A 786 2.30 -50.36 -7.75
C GLY A 786 3.53 -49.93 -6.95
N GLY A 787 4.64 -50.66 -7.07
CA GLY A 787 5.80 -50.60 -6.15
C GLY A 787 6.26 -49.18 -5.81
N GLY A 788 6.38 -48.33 -6.82
CA GLY A 788 6.51 -46.89 -6.67
C GLY A 788 5.17 -46.22 -6.39
N VAL A 789 4.21 -46.30 -7.33
CA VAL A 789 2.90 -45.65 -7.23
C VAL A 789 1.74 -46.60 -7.53
N TYR A 790 0.68 -46.53 -6.73
CA TYR A 790 -0.61 -47.13 -7.05
C TYR A 790 -1.64 -46.04 -7.29
N VAL A 791 -2.15 -45.94 -8.51
CA VAL A 791 -3.19 -45.00 -8.90
C VAL A 791 -4.54 -45.71 -8.82
N ASN A 792 -5.32 -45.45 -7.78
CA ASN A 792 -6.55 -46.18 -7.47
C ASN A 792 -7.74 -45.69 -8.30
N ASN A 793 -8.27 -44.52 -7.96
CA ASN A 793 -9.30 -43.80 -8.71
C ASN A 793 -8.86 -42.37 -9.04
N GLY A 794 -7.65 -41.99 -8.61
CA GLY A 794 -7.07 -40.67 -8.81
C GLY A 794 -6.28 -40.51 -10.11
N THR A 795 -5.46 -39.46 -10.18
CA THR A 795 -4.59 -39.14 -11.31
C THR A 795 -3.13 -39.03 -10.88
N LEU A 796 -2.23 -39.73 -11.56
CA LEU A 796 -0.79 -39.47 -11.52
C LEU A 796 -0.41 -38.61 -12.74
N ILE A 797 0.32 -37.51 -12.51
CA ILE A 797 0.89 -36.66 -13.57
C ILE A 797 2.40 -36.62 -13.38
N MET A 798 3.16 -37.18 -14.33
CA MET A 798 4.62 -37.06 -14.37
C MET A 798 5.06 -36.09 -15.46
N GLN A 799 5.87 -35.10 -15.09
CA GLN A 799 6.39 -34.11 -16.02
C GLN A 799 7.88 -33.78 -15.77
N ASP A 800 8.43 -32.90 -16.61
CA ASP A 800 9.81 -32.41 -16.55
C ASP A 800 10.82 -33.56 -16.60
N SER A 801 11.71 -33.74 -15.62
CA SER A 801 12.61 -34.91 -15.54
C SER A 801 12.27 -35.80 -14.33
N SER A 802 10.97 -35.95 -14.02
CA SER A 802 10.53 -36.81 -12.92
C SER A 802 10.67 -38.30 -13.26
N THR A 803 11.00 -39.11 -12.24
CA THR A 803 11.38 -40.53 -12.44
C THR A 803 10.75 -41.50 -11.45
N ILE A 804 10.53 -42.73 -11.90
CA ILE A 804 10.22 -43.89 -11.03
C ILE A 804 11.20 -45.01 -11.40
N SER A 805 11.94 -45.56 -10.43
CA SER A 805 13.04 -46.51 -10.70
C SER A 805 13.39 -47.43 -9.54
N SER A 806 13.85 -48.66 -9.84
CA SER A 806 14.30 -49.64 -8.82
C SER A 806 13.24 -50.00 -7.78
N CYS A 807 11.95 -49.82 -8.09
CA CYS A 807 10.84 -50.23 -7.24
C CYS A 807 10.49 -51.72 -7.46
N THR A 808 9.69 -52.32 -6.57
CA THR A 808 9.25 -53.73 -6.67
C THR A 808 7.79 -53.92 -6.28
N ALA A 809 7.12 -54.87 -6.93
CA ALA A 809 5.77 -55.33 -6.59
C ALA A 809 5.76 -56.85 -6.50
N THR A 810 4.95 -57.45 -5.62
CA THR A 810 4.82 -58.92 -5.50
C THR A 810 3.75 -59.51 -6.42
N ASP A 811 2.86 -58.68 -6.95
CA ASP A 811 1.80 -59.04 -7.91
C ASP A 811 2.02 -58.29 -9.23
N LYS A 812 1.72 -56.98 -9.29
CA LYS A 812 1.63 -56.23 -10.56
C LYS A 812 2.09 -54.78 -10.46
N GLY A 813 2.72 -54.28 -11.52
CA GLY A 813 3.14 -52.88 -11.65
C GLY A 813 4.28 -52.54 -10.69
N SER A 814 5.47 -53.07 -10.96
CA SER A 814 6.66 -52.84 -10.12
C SER A 814 7.04 -51.35 -10.02
N GLY A 815 6.77 -50.56 -11.07
CA GLY A 815 6.85 -49.10 -11.03
C GLY A 815 5.51 -48.48 -10.64
N VAL A 816 4.50 -48.69 -11.48
CA VAL A 816 3.18 -48.06 -11.36
C VAL A 816 2.06 -49.07 -11.59
N TYR A 817 0.99 -49.01 -10.80
CA TYR A 817 -0.28 -49.70 -11.07
C TYR A 817 -1.36 -48.68 -11.39
N VAL A 818 -1.99 -48.75 -12.57
CA VAL A 818 -2.94 -47.75 -13.06
C VAL A 818 -4.36 -48.34 -13.11
N ALA A 819 -5.13 -48.08 -12.05
CA ALA A 819 -6.59 -48.24 -12.02
C ALA A 819 -7.33 -46.88 -12.19
N GLY A 820 -6.67 -45.76 -11.88
CA GLY A 820 -7.14 -44.40 -12.10
C GLY A 820 -6.74 -43.86 -13.48
N THR A 821 -6.08 -42.70 -13.52
CA THR A 821 -5.56 -42.03 -14.72
C THR A 821 -4.05 -41.80 -14.59
N PHE A 822 -3.28 -41.96 -15.67
CA PHE A 822 -1.84 -41.68 -15.67
C PHE A 822 -1.47 -40.80 -16.87
N GLU A 823 -0.90 -39.63 -16.60
CA GLU A 823 -0.43 -38.65 -17.57
C GLU A 823 1.10 -38.54 -17.56
N MET A 824 1.70 -38.39 -18.76
CA MET A 824 3.14 -38.18 -18.95
C MET A 824 3.44 -37.08 -19.98
N LYS A 825 4.49 -36.29 -19.76
CA LYS A 825 5.05 -35.32 -20.75
C LYS A 825 6.52 -34.98 -20.44
N GLY A 826 7.25 -34.46 -21.43
CA GLY A 826 8.63 -33.99 -21.25
C GLY A 826 9.65 -35.13 -21.16
N ASN A 827 10.58 -35.07 -20.21
CA ASN A 827 11.60 -36.11 -19.98
C ASN A 827 11.20 -37.09 -18.84
N ALA A 828 9.90 -37.18 -18.55
CA ALA A 828 9.35 -38.06 -17.52
C ALA A 828 9.57 -39.53 -17.85
N ARG A 829 10.01 -40.34 -16.87
CA ARG A 829 10.41 -41.74 -17.10
C ARG A 829 10.00 -42.69 -15.97
N VAL A 830 9.28 -43.76 -16.31
CA VAL A 830 9.29 -45.00 -15.51
C VAL A 830 10.39 -45.89 -16.09
N ASN A 831 11.43 -46.17 -15.29
CA ASN A 831 12.61 -46.87 -15.77
C ASN A 831 12.27 -48.30 -16.26
N THR A 832 12.97 -48.83 -17.26
CA THR A 832 12.59 -50.08 -17.96
C THR A 832 12.80 -51.36 -17.16
N ASN A 833 13.47 -51.28 -16.01
CA ASN A 833 13.47 -52.30 -14.95
C ASN A 833 12.21 -52.25 -14.07
N ASN A 834 11.31 -51.31 -14.35
CA ASN A 834 9.99 -51.20 -13.78
C ASN A 834 8.91 -51.13 -14.87
N ASP A 835 7.75 -51.68 -14.57
CA ASP A 835 6.60 -51.69 -15.46
C ASP A 835 5.45 -50.82 -14.92
N VAL A 836 4.67 -50.33 -15.87
CA VAL A 836 3.39 -49.65 -15.69
C VAL A 836 2.30 -50.67 -16.00
N TYR A 837 1.67 -51.21 -14.97
CA TYR A 837 0.52 -52.09 -15.13
C TYR A 837 -0.74 -51.29 -15.44
N LEU A 838 -1.43 -51.62 -16.53
CA LEU A 838 -2.69 -50.97 -16.92
C LEU A 838 -3.87 -51.89 -16.66
N GLU A 839 -4.79 -51.47 -15.79
CA GLU A 839 -6.09 -52.14 -15.60
C GLU A 839 -6.91 -52.24 -16.89
N SER A 840 -7.97 -53.04 -16.85
CA SER A 840 -8.93 -53.12 -17.95
C SER A 840 -9.43 -51.73 -18.37
N GLY A 841 -9.38 -51.44 -19.68
CA GLY A 841 -9.76 -50.15 -20.26
C GLY A 841 -8.82 -48.97 -19.99
N LYS A 842 -7.72 -49.12 -19.24
CA LYS A 842 -6.80 -48.00 -18.91
C LYS A 842 -5.63 -47.86 -19.88
N SER A 843 -5.16 -46.64 -20.08
CA SER A 843 -4.05 -46.27 -20.96
C SER A 843 -3.22 -45.13 -20.35
N ILE A 844 -2.04 -44.86 -20.90
CA ILE A 844 -1.22 -43.69 -20.54
C ILE A 844 -1.57 -42.51 -21.46
N THR A 845 -2.00 -41.39 -20.89
CA THR A 845 -2.29 -40.17 -21.67
C THR A 845 -1.01 -39.35 -21.80
N VAL A 846 -0.51 -39.16 -23.01
CA VAL A 846 0.70 -38.35 -23.26
C VAL A 846 0.27 -36.92 -23.59
N THR A 847 0.37 -36.02 -22.61
CA THR A 847 -0.17 -34.64 -22.69
C THR A 847 0.80 -33.62 -23.31
N GLY A 848 2.00 -34.07 -23.69
CA GLY A 848 2.99 -33.32 -24.45
C GLY A 848 4.15 -34.24 -24.85
N SER A 849 4.95 -33.84 -25.84
CA SER A 849 6.05 -34.65 -26.38
C SER A 849 6.94 -35.26 -25.29
N LEU A 850 7.21 -36.56 -25.40
CA LEU A 850 8.17 -37.26 -24.54
C LEU A 850 9.54 -37.28 -25.22
N SER A 851 10.59 -36.88 -24.49
CA SER A 851 11.98 -36.85 -24.98
C SER A 851 12.81 -38.07 -24.56
N HIS A 852 12.19 -39.01 -23.83
CA HIS A 852 12.84 -40.24 -23.39
C HIS A 852 12.23 -41.44 -24.11
N HIS A 853 13.07 -42.27 -24.72
CA HIS A 853 12.64 -43.39 -25.56
C HIS A 853 13.36 -44.67 -25.12
N PRO A 854 12.65 -45.66 -24.54
CA PRO A 854 11.27 -45.62 -24.06
C PRO A 854 11.14 -44.87 -22.72
N ALA A 855 10.06 -44.09 -22.57
CA ALA A 855 9.67 -43.42 -21.32
C ALA A 855 9.06 -44.38 -20.29
N ALA A 856 8.48 -45.51 -20.72
CA ALA A 856 7.96 -46.56 -19.84
C ALA A 856 7.95 -47.95 -20.48
N ARG A 857 7.94 -48.99 -19.65
CA ARG A 857 7.50 -50.34 -20.04
C ARG A 857 6.03 -50.53 -19.62
N ILE A 858 5.17 -50.99 -20.52
CA ILE A 858 3.74 -51.20 -20.27
C ILE A 858 3.42 -52.69 -20.13
N THR A 859 2.68 -53.05 -19.08
CA THR A 859 2.08 -54.38 -18.87
C THR A 859 0.56 -54.23 -18.86
N PRO A 860 -0.16 -54.45 -19.96
CA PRO A 860 -1.63 -54.36 -19.94
C PRO A 860 -2.26 -55.60 -19.30
N ASN A 861 -3.40 -55.42 -18.63
CA ASN A 861 -4.28 -56.52 -18.22
C ASN A 861 -4.79 -57.33 -19.43
N SER A 862 -5.21 -56.60 -20.46
CA SER A 862 -5.65 -57.07 -21.79
C SER A 862 -4.53 -57.31 -22.80
N TYR A 863 -4.33 -58.51 -23.33
CA TYR A 863 -3.63 -58.71 -24.61
C TYR A 863 -4.64 -59.13 -25.68
N THR A 864 -5.12 -58.15 -26.46
CA THR A 864 -6.18 -58.29 -27.48
C THR A 864 -5.99 -57.25 -28.58
N ASN A 865 -6.38 -57.57 -29.82
CA ASN A 865 -6.36 -56.61 -30.92
C ASN A 865 -7.19 -55.35 -30.61
N GLY A 866 -6.71 -54.19 -31.06
CA GLY A 866 -7.32 -52.89 -30.80
C GLY A 866 -7.10 -52.34 -29.37
N ARG A 867 -6.45 -53.08 -28.45
CA ARG A 867 -6.19 -52.61 -27.09
C ARG A 867 -5.27 -51.38 -27.11
N VAL A 868 -5.84 -50.23 -26.76
CA VAL A 868 -5.13 -48.97 -26.57
C VAL A 868 -4.18 -49.07 -25.38
N LEU A 869 -2.92 -48.69 -25.58
CA LEU A 869 -1.87 -48.65 -24.55
C LEU A 869 -1.58 -47.21 -24.12
N ALA A 870 -1.53 -46.28 -25.07
CA ALA A 870 -1.33 -44.86 -24.82
C ALA A 870 -2.04 -43.96 -25.85
N THR A 871 -2.34 -42.72 -25.47
CA THR A 871 -3.14 -41.75 -26.25
C THR A 871 -2.48 -40.37 -26.27
N GLY A 872 -2.97 -39.46 -27.14
CA GLY A 872 -2.48 -38.08 -27.23
C GLY A 872 -1.19 -37.97 -28.04
N ALA A 873 -0.19 -37.25 -27.52
CA ALA A 873 1.14 -37.12 -28.13
C ALA A 873 2.02 -38.38 -27.94
N ALA A 874 1.40 -39.56 -27.87
CA ALA A 874 2.05 -40.85 -27.71
C ALA A 874 2.62 -41.34 -29.05
N GLU A 875 3.84 -41.87 -29.04
CA GLU A 875 4.50 -42.51 -30.19
C GLU A 875 4.95 -43.93 -29.84
N LYS A 876 5.15 -44.82 -30.83
CA LYS A 876 5.63 -46.20 -30.60
C LYS A 876 6.93 -46.19 -29.77
N ALA A 877 7.91 -45.36 -30.16
CA ALA A 877 9.21 -45.24 -29.51
C ALA A 877 9.16 -44.76 -28.04
N ASN A 878 8.03 -44.20 -27.57
CA ASN A 878 7.89 -43.79 -26.18
C ASN A 878 7.72 -45.00 -25.24
N PHE A 879 7.43 -46.19 -25.76
CA PHE A 879 7.04 -47.35 -24.95
C PHE A 879 7.70 -48.64 -25.41
N LYS A 880 7.99 -49.52 -24.46
CA LYS A 880 8.13 -50.96 -24.73
C LYS A 880 6.99 -51.69 -24.03
N VAL A 881 6.59 -52.84 -24.55
CA VAL A 881 5.54 -53.67 -23.95
C VAL A 881 6.18 -54.87 -23.25
N THR A 882 5.57 -55.36 -22.18
CA THR A 882 5.92 -56.64 -21.56
C THR A 882 5.38 -57.79 -22.44
N PRO A 883 6.12 -58.86 -22.73
CA PRO A 883 5.58 -59.99 -23.47
C PRO A 883 4.47 -60.68 -22.67
N GLN A 884 3.38 -61.07 -23.35
CA GLN A 884 2.41 -61.97 -22.75
C GLN A 884 3.10 -63.31 -22.42
N ASP A 885 2.80 -63.87 -21.25
CA ASP A 885 3.32 -65.15 -20.76
C ASP A 885 4.86 -65.28 -20.79
N GLY A 886 5.57 -64.15 -20.87
CA GLY A 886 7.03 -64.05 -20.96
C GLY A 886 7.62 -64.23 -22.37
N ASN A 887 6.86 -64.75 -23.35
CA ASN A 887 7.38 -65.11 -24.67
C ASN A 887 6.53 -64.64 -25.89
N LYS A 888 5.31 -64.10 -25.70
CA LYS A 888 4.43 -63.63 -26.78
C LYS A 888 4.53 -62.12 -26.98
N TYR A 889 5.23 -61.71 -28.04
CA TYR A 889 5.54 -60.32 -28.36
C TYR A 889 4.44 -59.69 -29.24
N TRP A 890 3.45 -59.05 -28.61
CA TRP A 890 2.30 -58.43 -29.27
C TRP A 890 2.67 -57.21 -30.11
N ARG A 891 2.26 -57.19 -31.39
CA ARG A 891 2.52 -56.08 -32.32
C ARG A 891 1.73 -54.85 -31.88
N PHE A 892 2.40 -53.71 -31.80
CA PHE A 892 1.76 -52.43 -31.48
C PHE A 892 2.38 -51.29 -32.29
N LYS A 893 1.53 -50.38 -32.78
CA LYS A 893 1.97 -49.16 -33.48
C LYS A 893 1.03 -48.00 -33.16
N LYS A 894 1.33 -46.81 -33.71
CA LYS A 894 0.43 -45.67 -33.67
C LYS A 894 -0.55 -45.72 -34.84
N GLN A 895 -1.85 -45.83 -34.55
CA GLN A 895 -2.90 -45.89 -35.56
C GLN A 895 -4.12 -45.09 -35.06
N GLY A 896 -4.62 -44.16 -35.87
CA GLY A 896 -5.76 -43.29 -35.49
C GLY A 896 -5.45 -42.29 -34.35
N GLY A 897 -4.17 -41.97 -34.12
CA GLY A 897 -3.73 -41.11 -33.00
C GLY A 897 -3.47 -41.86 -31.68
N GLU A 898 -3.74 -43.17 -31.63
CA GLU A 898 -3.55 -44.01 -30.45
C GLU A 898 -2.38 -44.98 -30.66
N VAL A 899 -1.61 -45.26 -29.61
CA VAL A 899 -0.65 -46.37 -29.58
C VAL A 899 -1.38 -47.60 -29.05
N LYS A 900 -1.55 -48.63 -29.89
CA LYS A 900 -2.41 -49.79 -29.58
C LYS A 900 -1.93 -51.09 -30.23
N PHE A 901 -2.39 -52.24 -29.72
CA PHE A 901 -2.17 -53.52 -30.38
C PHE A 901 -2.90 -53.59 -31.72
N VAL A 902 -2.19 -54.02 -32.76
CA VAL A 902 -2.70 -54.17 -34.13
C VAL A 902 -2.33 -55.55 -34.67
N PRO A 903 -3.23 -56.22 -35.42
CA PRO A 903 -2.87 -57.43 -36.15
C PRO A 903 -1.95 -57.11 -37.33
N ALA A 904 -1.51 -58.15 -38.02
CA ALA A 904 -1.00 -58.06 -39.38
C ALA A 904 -1.21 -59.39 -40.12
N LYS A 905 -1.25 -59.30 -41.45
CA LYS A 905 -1.21 -60.41 -42.40
C LYS A 905 0.12 -60.38 -43.14
N LEU A 906 0.97 -61.39 -42.97
CA LEU A 906 2.11 -61.63 -43.85
C LEU A 906 1.66 -62.50 -45.05
N LYS A 907 2.03 -62.10 -46.26
CA LYS A 907 1.90 -62.88 -47.49
C LYS A 907 3.27 -63.09 -48.13
N VAL A 908 3.63 -64.34 -48.43
CA VAL A 908 4.79 -64.70 -49.25
C VAL A 908 4.30 -65.39 -50.51
N THR A 909 4.72 -64.87 -51.65
CA THR A 909 4.21 -65.23 -52.98
C THR A 909 5.37 -65.58 -53.90
N PHE A 910 5.35 -66.78 -54.48
CA PHE A 910 6.11 -67.06 -55.69
C PHE A 910 5.22 -66.63 -56.87
N ASN A 911 5.65 -65.67 -57.68
CA ASN A 911 4.82 -65.12 -58.75
C ASN A 911 4.97 -65.94 -60.04
N LYS A 912 6.22 -66.23 -60.42
CA LYS A 912 6.59 -66.94 -61.65
C LYS A 912 8.00 -67.52 -61.56
N ILE A 913 8.25 -68.56 -62.37
CA ILE A 913 9.58 -68.99 -62.79
C ILE A 913 9.75 -68.71 -64.30
N LYS A 914 10.95 -68.31 -64.73
CA LYS A 914 11.28 -68.00 -66.12
C LYS A 914 12.53 -68.78 -66.52
N CYS A 915 12.52 -69.42 -67.69
CA CYS A 915 13.74 -69.91 -68.32
C CYS A 915 14.47 -68.73 -68.97
N VAL A 916 15.73 -68.53 -68.57
CA VAL A 916 16.61 -67.47 -69.08
C VAL A 916 17.50 -68.00 -70.19
N GLU A 917 17.98 -69.23 -70.05
CA GLU A 917 18.77 -69.95 -71.05
C GLU A 917 18.64 -71.46 -70.81
N VAL A 918 18.41 -72.22 -71.90
CA VAL A 918 18.52 -73.68 -71.93
C VAL A 918 19.98 -74.01 -72.28
N LYS A 919 20.61 -74.97 -71.58
CA LYS A 919 22.00 -75.40 -71.87
C LYS A 919 22.15 -76.91 -72.09
N ASP A 920 21.06 -77.67 -72.02
CA ASP A 920 20.92 -79.01 -72.62
C ASP A 920 21.23 -79.01 -74.14
N ALA A 921 21.46 -80.20 -74.70
CA ALA A 921 21.64 -80.47 -76.12
C ALA A 921 20.34 -80.33 -76.96
N SER A 922 19.16 -80.30 -76.34
CA SER A 922 17.88 -80.04 -77.02
C SER A 922 17.54 -78.53 -77.06
N SER A 923 16.37 -78.18 -77.60
CA SER A 923 15.89 -76.79 -77.66
C SER A 923 14.99 -76.40 -76.48
N GLU A 924 14.74 -77.33 -75.56
CA GLU A 924 13.80 -77.24 -74.44
C GLU A 924 14.48 -77.79 -73.17
N ALA A 925 14.10 -77.27 -72.00
CA ALA A 925 14.60 -77.70 -70.70
C ALA A 925 13.44 -78.22 -69.86
N GLU A 926 13.59 -79.36 -69.19
CA GLU A 926 12.51 -80.09 -68.52
C GLU A 926 12.49 -79.81 -67.01
N TYR A 927 12.14 -78.57 -66.65
CA TYR A 927 12.23 -78.09 -65.27
C TYR A 927 11.19 -78.69 -64.32
N TYR A 928 11.62 -79.02 -63.11
CA TYR A 928 10.74 -79.35 -61.99
C TYR A 928 11.26 -78.70 -60.69
N TRP A 929 10.40 -78.52 -59.68
CA TRP A 929 10.73 -77.67 -58.53
C TRP A 929 9.92 -77.96 -57.27
N THR A 930 10.46 -77.52 -56.13
CA THR A 930 9.74 -77.46 -54.85
C THR A 930 10.06 -76.17 -54.11
N MET A 931 9.04 -75.37 -53.83
CA MET A 931 9.12 -74.08 -53.14
C MET A 931 8.24 -74.13 -51.90
N LYS A 932 8.80 -73.83 -50.71
CA LYS A 932 8.15 -73.98 -49.40
C LYS A 932 8.33 -72.74 -48.54
N VAL A 933 7.35 -72.45 -47.68
CA VAL A 933 7.41 -71.41 -46.64
C VAL A 933 6.92 -72.03 -45.33
N GLY A 934 7.77 -72.08 -44.31
CA GLY A 934 7.60 -72.99 -43.18
C GLY A 934 7.48 -74.45 -43.67
N LYS A 935 6.60 -75.22 -43.04
CA LYS A 935 6.21 -76.56 -43.53
C LYS A 935 5.36 -76.58 -44.81
N TYR A 936 4.87 -75.43 -45.29
CA TYR A 936 3.87 -75.37 -46.35
C TYR A 936 4.54 -75.40 -47.73
N VAL A 937 4.20 -76.40 -48.54
CA VAL A 937 4.55 -76.42 -49.96
C VAL A 937 3.69 -75.38 -50.67
N ILE A 938 4.33 -74.39 -51.28
CA ILE A 938 3.66 -73.27 -51.94
C ILE A 938 3.62 -73.49 -53.44
N ALA A 939 4.77 -73.67 -54.11
CA ALA A 939 4.80 -74.05 -55.52
C ALA A 939 5.56 -75.37 -55.68
N GLU A 940 4.98 -76.34 -56.37
CA GLU A 940 5.59 -77.65 -56.58
C GLU A 940 5.22 -78.17 -57.96
N ARG A 941 6.22 -78.75 -58.61
CA ARG A 941 6.09 -79.50 -59.86
C ARG A 941 7.02 -80.71 -59.73
N PRO A 942 6.51 -81.95 -59.69
CA PRO A 942 7.33 -83.14 -59.50
C PRO A 942 8.03 -83.58 -60.79
N SER A 943 9.11 -84.36 -60.69
CA SER A 943 9.91 -84.86 -61.83
C SER A 943 9.13 -85.76 -62.80
N ASN A 944 8.00 -86.35 -62.38
CA ASN A 944 7.10 -87.09 -63.28
C ASN A 944 6.08 -86.19 -64.01
N SER A 945 6.23 -84.87 -63.93
CA SER A 945 5.35 -83.87 -64.55
C SER A 945 6.11 -82.56 -64.80
N VAL A 946 7.24 -82.65 -65.51
CA VAL A 946 8.17 -81.54 -65.85
C VAL A 946 7.51 -80.40 -66.63
N TRP A 947 8.16 -79.22 -66.68
CA TRP A 947 7.77 -78.08 -67.49
C TRP A 947 8.77 -77.87 -68.63
N ASP A 948 8.33 -78.18 -69.85
CA ASP A 948 9.12 -78.04 -71.08
C ASP A 948 9.27 -76.55 -71.44
N ALA A 949 10.45 -76.00 -71.19
CA ALA A 949 10.72 -74.56 -71.24
C ALA A 949 11.75 -74.20 -72.32
N LYS A 950 11.44 -73.21 -73.15
CA LYS A 950 12.42 -72.59 -74.07
C LYS A 950 13.00 -71.34 -73.43
N LYS A 951 14.16 -70.91 -73.92
CA LYS A 951 14.76 -69.61 -73.61
C LYS A 951 13.73 -68.48 -73.74
N GLY A 952 13.38 -67.84 -72.62
CA GLY A 952 12.38 -66.78 -72.54
C GLY A 952 10.95 -67.22 -72.17
N HIS A 953 10.66 -68.52 -72.05
CA HIS A 953 9.38 -69.00 -71.52
C HIS A 953 9.21 -68.61 -70.05
N ILE A 954 7.96 -68.37 -69.65
CA ILE A 954 7.56 -68.02 -68.28
C ILE A 954 6.45 -68.96 -67.84
N TYR A 955 6.59 -69.52 -66.64
CA TYR A 955 5.54 -70.23 -65.93
C TYR A 955 5.06 -69.35 -64.78
N GLU A 956 3.85 -68.80 -64.90
CA GLU A 956 3.21 -68.03 -63.83
C GLU A 956 2.48 -68.98 -62.88
N PHE A 957 2.63 -68.78 -61.57
CA PHE A 957 2.09 -69.68 -60.55
C PHE A 957 0.60 -69.39 -60.28
N ILE A 958 -0.22 -69.60 -61.30
CA ILE A 958 -1.68 -69.32 -61.35
C ILE A 958 -2.47 -70.59 -61.00
N GLU A 959 -3.55 -70.45 -60.23
CA GLU A 959 -4.51 -71.53 -59.95
C GLU A 959 -5.94 -70.97 -59.97
N ASN A 960 -6.87 -71.65 -60.66
CA ASN A 960 -8.27 -71.23 -60.84
C ASN A 960 -8.48 -69.81 -61.43
N GLY A 961 -7.47 -69.24 -62.10
CA GLY A 961 -7.54 -67.91 -62.71
C GLY A 961 -7.15 -66.75 -61.78
N GLU A 962 -6.88 -67.02 -60.51
CA GLU A 962 -6.14 -66.10 -59.65
C GLU A 962 -4.64 -66.42 -59.74
N TYR A 963 -3.82 -65.37 -59.76
CA TYR A 963 -2.40 -65.55 -59.48
C TYR A 963 -2.22 -66.12 -58.07
N ASN A 964 -1.12 -66.83 -57.89
CA ASN A 964 -0.51 -67.24 -56.63
C ASN A 964 -1.12 -68.51 -56.00
N LYS A 965 -0.30 -69.56 -55.93
CA LYS A 965 -0.17 -70.27 -54.64
C LYS A 965 0.69 -69.38 -53.72
N TYR A 966 0.26 -69.19 -52.48
CA TYR A 966 0.93 -68.29 -51.52
C TYR A 966 0.88 -68.83 -50.09
N PHE A 967 1.86 -68.42 -49.29
CA PHE A 967 1.76 -68.50 -47.84
C PHE A 967 1.07 -67.25 -47.31
N ASN A 968 0.05 -67.42 -46.46
CA ASN A 968 -0.60 -66.34 -45.71
C ASN A 968 -0.52 -66.67 -44.21
N TRP A 969 -0.19 -65.68 -43.39
CA TRP A 969 -0.25 -65.80 -41.93
C TRP A 969 -0.85 -64.55 -41.28
N ASP A 970 -2.03 -64.70 -40.70
CA ASP A 970 -2.64 -63.74 -39.78
C ASP A 970 -2.00 -63.87 -38.39
N PHE A 971 -1.42 -62.79 -37.86
CA PHE A 971 -0.79 -62.75 -36.53
C PHE A 971 -1.13 -61.47 -35.76
N SER A 972 -1.06 -61.54 -34.43
CA SER A 972 -1.31 -60.40 -33.51
C SER A 972 -0.17 -60.19 -32.50
N TYR A 973 0.61 -61.25 -32.32
CA TYR A 973 1.92 -61.27 -31.71
C TYR A 973 2.83 -62.09 -32.63
N PHE A 974 4.13 -61.85 -32.59
CA PHE A 974 5.10 -62.75 -33.23
C PHE A 974 5.42 -63.89 -32.24
N PRO A 975 5.00 -65.14 -32.50
CA PRO A 975 5.32 -66.26 -31.63
C PRO A 975 6.71 -66.80 -31.95
N ILE A 976 7.63 -66.55 -31.02
CA ILE A 976 9.01 -67.09 -31.03
C ILE A 976 9.04 -68.64 -31.07
N SER A 977 7.92 -69.32 -30.77
CA SER A 977 7.84 -70.77 -30.62
C SER A 977 6.64 -71.47 -31.27
N GLU A 978 5.82 -70.78 -32.09
CA GLU A 978 4.59 -71.38 -32.66
C GLU A 978 4.59 -71.47 -34.20
N ILE A 979 5.70 -71.11 -34.86
CA ILE A 979 5.92 -71.40 -36.28
C ILE A 979 6.20 -72.91 -36.42
N PRO A 980 5.37 -73.69 -37.14
CA PRO A 980 5.60 -75.12 -37.30
C PRO A 980 6.65 -75.38 -38.39
N ASP A 981 7.92 -75.43 -38.01
CA ASP A 981 9.02 -75.95 -38.84
C ASP A 981 8.88 -77.47 -39.06
N ILE A 982 9.65 -77.99 -40.01
CA ILE A 982 9.75 -79.41 -40.33
C ILE A 982 10.61 -80.20 -39.31
N ASN A 983 11.24 -79.50 -38.36
CA ASN A 983 12.13 -80.04 -37.32
C ASN A 983 11.58 -79.84 -35.90
N THR A 984 12.01 -80.68 -34.96
CA THR A 984 11.53 -80.75 -33.57
C THR A 984 12.06 -79.64 -32.63
N THR A 985 12.76 -78.63 -33.16
CA THR A 985 13.33 -77.53 -32.38
C THR A 985 12.71 -76.20 -32.81
N PRO A 986 12.07 -75.41 -31.91
CA PRO A 986 11.50 -74.12 -32.26
C PRO A 986 12.54 -73.13 -32.80
N LYS A 987 12.14 -72.33 -33.80
CA LYS A 987 12.96 -71.29 -34.43
C LYS A 987 12.24 -69.95 -34.41
N ASN A 988 13.04 -68.88 -34.28
CA ASN A 988 12.55 -67.50 -34.18
C ASN A 988 12.28 -66.86 -35.56
N TYR A 989 12.09 -67.66 -36.62
CA TYR A 989 11.98 -67.23 -38.00
C TYR A 989 11.11 -68.18 -38.83
N ILE A 990 10.57 -67.71 -39.96
CA ILE A 990 9.87 -68.54 -40.94
C ILE A 990 10.88 -68.97 -42.01
N PRO A 991 11.27 -70.26 -42.13
CA PRO A 991 12.15 -70.69 -43.21
C PRO A 991 11.45 -70.60 -44.56
N VAL A 992 12.22 -70.32 -45.61
CA VAL A 992 11.81 -70.32 -47.01
C VAL A 992 12.81 -71.17 -47.80
N TYR A 993 12.28 -72.06 -48.62
CA TYR A 993 13.06 -73.02 -49.39
C TYR A 993 12.62 -72.98 -50.85
N ILE A 994 13.55 -72.95 -51.77
CA ILE A 994 13.33 -73.08 -53.21
C ILE A 994 14.32 -74.12 -53.69
N ASN A 995 13.88 -75.11 -54.46
CA ASN A 995 14.76 -76.02 -55.17
C ASN A 995 14.25 -76.20 -56.60
N ILE A 996 15.16 -76.12 -57.56
CA ILE A 996 14.90 -76.24 -58.99
C ILE A 996 15.86 -77.30 -59.53
N MET A 997 15.31 -78.20 -60.34
CA MET A 997 16.02 -79.29 -61.01
C MET A 997 15.63 -79.29 -62.49
N GLU A 998 16.49 -79.83 -63.34
CA GLU A 998 16.20 -80.11 -64.75
C GLU A 998 16.26 -81.63 -64.95
N TYR A 999 15.20 -82.20 -65.51
CA TYR A 999 15.06 -83.65 -65.66
C TYR A 999 15.69 -84.13 -66.98
N ASP A 1000 16.99 -84.42 -66.94
CA ASP A 1000 17.55 -85.31 -67.95
C ASP A 1000 16.93 -86.72 -67.80
N LYS A 1001 16.88 -87.45 -68.91
CA LYS A 1001 16.44 -88.85 -68.96
C LYS A 1001 17.57 -89.82 -68.60
N SER A 1002 18.72 -89.29 -68.17
CA SER A 1002 19.83 -89.97 -67.51
C SER A 1002 19.79 -89.74 -66.00
N ASP A 1003 20.22 -90.73 -65.21
CA ASP A 1003 20.44 -90.59 -63.76
C ASP A 1003 21.88 -90.09 -63.53
N PRO A 1004 22.14 -88.95 -62.84
CA PRO A 1004 21.17 -88.13 -62.09
C PRO A 1004 20.70 -86.84 -62.80
N ASP A 1005 19.49 -86.39 -62.45
CA ASP A 1005 18.91 -85.09 -62.80
C ASP A 1005 19.82 -83.89 -62.46
N ASP A 1006 19.83 -82.85 -63.31
CA ASP A 1006 20.69 -81.68 -63.16
C ASP A 1006 20.18 -80.68 -62.10
N HIS A 1007 21.10 -80.20 -61.26
CA HIS A 1007 20.77 -79.33 -60.12
C HIS A 1007 20.87 -77.84 -60.49
N ILE A 1008 19.77 -77.27 -60.98
CA ILE A 1008 19.67 -75.85 -61.34
C ILE A 1008 19.85 -74.92 -60.13
N GLY A 1009 19.39 -75.35 -58.95
CA GLY A 1009 19.86 -74.75 -57.70
C GLY A 1009 18.91 -74.84 -56.51
N THR A 1010 19.39 -74.37 -55.37
CA THR A 1010 18.63 -74.26 -54.11
C THR A 1010 18.79 -72.89 -53.48
N THR A 1011 17.68 -72.27 -53.07
CA THR A 1011 17.66 -71.19 -52.09
C THR A 1011 17.19 -71.70 -50.73
N LYS A 1012 17.95 -71.40 -49.69
CA LYS A 1012 17.58 -71.51 -48.28
C LYS A 1012 17.68 -70.10 -47.69
N ALA A 1013 16.55 -69.58 -47.25
CA ALA A 1013 16.44 -68.26 -46.64
C ALA A 1013 15.42 -68.32 -45.48
N HIS A 1014 15.27 -67.23 -44.75
CA HIS A 1014 14.25 -67.13 -43.72
C HIS A 1014 13.76 -65.69 -43.51
N LEU A 1015 12.60 -65.57 -42.86
CA LEU A 1015 11.98 -64.31 -42.47
C LEU A 1015 12.04 -64.10 -40.96
N THR A 1016 12.79 -63.09 -40.50
CA THR A 1016 12.79 -62.60 -39.11
C THR A 1016 11.85 -61.39 -38.95
N TYR A 1017 11.25 -61.23 -37.77
CA TYR A 1017 10.47 -60.03 -37.42
C TYR A 1017 11.22 -59.13 -36.44
N ASP A 1018 11.52 -57.90 -36.86
CA ASP A 1018 12.19 -56.88 -36.06
C ASP A 1018 11.15 -56.04 -35.30
N TYR A 1019 10.87 -56.49 -34.07
CA TYR A 1019 9.80 -55.99 -33.21
C TYR A 1019 9.92 -54.50 -32.86
N ASP A 1020 11.13 -54.00 -32.63
CA ASP A 1020 11.32 -52.60 -32.26
C ASP A 1020 11.05 -51.68 -33.45
N ASN A 1021 11.52 -52.04 -34.65
CA ASN A 1021 11.37 -51.23 -35.86
C ASN A 1021 10.03 -51.42 -36.59
N ASP A 1022 9.27 -52.50 -36.33
CA ASP A 1022 8.06 -52.88 -37.08
C ASP A 1022 8.36 -53.17 -38.57
N GLN A 1023 9.20 -54.19 -38.80
CA GLN A 1023 9.62 -54.62 -40.14
C GLN A 1023 9.95 -56.12 -40.17
N TRP A 1024 9.78 -56.75 -41.33
CA TRP A 1024 10.30 -58.09 -41.62
C TRP A 1024 11.66 -58.01 -42.33
N LYS A 1025 12.48 -59.06 -42.24
CA LYS A 1025 13.73 -59.18 -43.01
C LYS A 1025 13.85 -60.56 -43.63
N TRP A 1026 14.20 -60.60 -44.92
CA TRP A 1026 14.63 -61.79 -45.65
C TRP A 1026 16.14 -61.92 -45.53
N GLU A 1027 16.60 -63.06 -45.01
CA GLU A 1027 18.01 -63.32 -44.68
C GLU A 1027 18.37 -64.74 -45.15
N TYR A 1028 19.59 -64.96 -45.66
CA TYR A 1028 19.97 -66.24 -46.30
C TYR A 1028 20.56 -67.26 -45.28
N ASP A 1029 20.15 -68.52 -45.37
CA ASP A 1029 20.58 -69.63 -44.49
C ASP A 1029 21.90 -70.26 -45.00
N GLY A 1030 22.99 -69.50 -44.89
CA GLY A 1030 24.33 -69.93 -45.30
C GLY A 1030 24.54 -69.90 -46.82
N SER A 1031 25.52 -70.67 -47.32
CA SER A 1031 25.86 -70.73 -48.74
C SER A 1031 24.76 -71.42 -49.56
N GLN A 1032 24.29 -70.77 -50.62
CA GLN A 1032 23.39 -71.39 -51.59
C GLN A 1032 24.12 -72.47 -52.41
N SER A 1033 23.37 -73.39 -53.04
CA SER A 1033 23.92 -74.56 -53.72
C SER A 1033 23.40 -74.68 -55.15
N HIS A 1034 24.33 -74.60 -56.11
CA HIS A 1034 24.11 -74.42 -57.55
C HIS A 1034 23.27 -73.19 -57.93
N GLY A 1035 23.67 -72.55 -59.03
CA GLY A 1035 22.88 -71.53 -59.73
C GLY A 1035 22.76 -70.18 -59.03
N ASN A 1036 22.19 -70.14 -57.83
CA ASN A 1036 21.78 -68.90 -57.17
C ASN A 1036 22.99 -67.97 -56.97
N GLN A 1037 22.91 -66.77 -57.55
CA GLN A 1037 23.99 -65.78 -57.50
C GLN A 1037 23.99 -64.91 -56.24
N GLU A 1038 23.05 -65.09 -55.31
CA GLU A 1038 22.86 -64.24 -54.11
C GLU A 1038 22.84 -62.73 -54.46
N SER A 1039 22.28 -62.38 -55.62
CA SER A 1039 22.32 -61.02 -56.18
C SER A 1039 21.48 -60.00 -55.40
N ASN A 1040 20.54 -60.46 -54.58
CA ASN A 1040 19.73 -59.63 -53.70
C ASN A 1040 20.42 -59.47 -52.32
N PRO A 1041 20.58 -58.24 -51.77
CA PRO A 1041 20.98 -58.06 -50.38
C PRO A 1041 19.86 -58.50 -49.43
N HIS A 1042 20.12 -58.63 -48.11
CA HIS A 1042 19.06 -58.89 -47.11
C HIS A 1042 17.94 -57.84 -47.21
N ILE A 1043 16.74 -58.29 -47.58
CA ILE A 1043 15.61 -57.41 -47.95
C ILE A 1043 14.81 -57.08 -46.70
N THR A 1044 14.53 -55.79 -46.46
CA THR A 1044 13.77 -55.33 -45.27
C THR A 1044 12.41 -54.79 -45.68
N ILE A 1045 11.33 -55.48 -45.29
CA ILE A 1045 9.94 -55.08 -45.58
C ILE A 1045 9.39 -54.25 -44.41
N GLY A 1046 9.39 -52.92 -44.56
CA GLY A 1046 8.91 -51.97 -43.55
C GLY A 1046 7.39 -52.00 -43.31
N ASP A 1047 6.88 -51.25 -42.32
CA ASP A 1047 5.46 -51.23 -41.94
C ASP A 1047 4.52 -51.05 -43.13
N SER A 1048 3.63 -52.02 -43.31
CA SER A 1048 2.60 -52.05 -44.36
C SER A 1048 3.17 -52.11 -45.80
N GLY A 1049 4.43 -52.54 -45.95
CA GLY A 1049 5.16 -52.61 -47.21
C GLY A 1049 4.96 -53.88 -48.04
N GLU A 1050 5.36 -53.78 -49.31
CA GLU A 1050 5.44 -54.87 -50.30
C GLU A 1050 6.77 -54.75 -51.03
N GLU A 1051 7.59 -55.82 -50.99
CA GLU A 1051 8.87 -55.92 -51.68
C GLU A 1051 8.80 -57.01 -52.75
N ILE A 1052 9.38 -56.74 -53.92
CA ILE A 1052 9.39 -57.66 -55.07
C ILE A 1052 10.82 -57.80 -55.57
N PHE A 1053 11.31 -59.03 -55.62
CA PHE A 1053 12.69 -59.37 -56.00
C PHE A 1053 12.73 -60.64 -56.86
N THR A 1054 13.90 -61.02 -57.36
CA THR A 1054 14.06 -62.22 -58.19
C THR A 1054 15.32 -62.97 -57.80
N GLU A 1055 15.19 -64.25 -57.47
CA GLU A 1055 16.32 -65.16 -57.30
C GLU A 1055 16.81 -65.58 -58.68
N GLU A 1056 18.09 -65.32 -58.98
CA GLU A 1056 18.71 -65.60 -60.27
C GLU A 1056 19.60 -66.83 -60.19
N TYR A 1057 19.21 -67.90 -60.89
CA TYR A 1057 19.97 -69.15 -60.99
C TYR A 1057 20.73 -69.18 -62.33
N ARG A 1058 22.06 -69.33 -62.26
CA ARG A 1058 22.96 -69.40 -63.43
C ARG A 1058 23.90 -70.60 -63.30
N THR A 1059 23.66 -71.67 -64.06
CA THR A 1059 24.48 -72.91 -64.03
C THR A 1059 25.13 -73.17 -65.39
N ASN A 1060 25.77 -74.33 -65.56
CA ASN A 1060 26.21 -74.78 -66.89
C ASN A 1060 25.08 -75.48 -67.66
N ASP A 1061 23.99 -75.78 -66.96
CA ASP A 1061 23.06 -76.87 -67.29
C ASP A 1061 21.67 -76.26 -67.62
N GLY A 1062 21.29 -75.21 -66.88
CA GLY A 1062 20.21 -74.28 -67.22
C GLY A 1062 20.20 -72.99 -66.38
N ASP A 1063 19.67 -71.90 -66.93
CA ASP A 1063 19.51 -70.62 -66.22
C ASP A 1063 18.03 -70.29 -66.02
N THR A 1064 17.63 -70.02 -64.76
CA THR A 1064 16.25 -69.68 -64.41
C THR A 1064 16.15 -68.46 -63.49
N ASP A 1065 15.01 -67.77 -63.52
CA ASP A 1065 14.66 -66.67 -62.62
C ASP A 1065 13.39 -67.03 -61.83
N VAL A 1066 13.37 -66.84 -60.51
CA VAL A 1066 12.15 -66.95 -59.69
C VAL A 1066 11.80 -65.61 -59.06
N THR A 1067 10.71 -64.99 -59.51
CA THR A 1067 10.25 -63.69 -58.97
C THR A 1067 9.37 -63.90 -57.73
N ILE A 1068 9.75 -63.28 -56.62
CA ILE A 1068 9.13 -63.41 -55.30
C ILE A 1068 8.53 -62.06 -54.87
N THR A 1069 7.33 -62.08 -54.30
CA THR A 1069 6.70 -60.92 -53.64
C THR A 1069 6.44 -61.24 -52.18
N ILE A 1070 6.90 -60.36 -51.30
CA ILE A 1070 6.66 -60.44 -49.86
C ILE A 1070 5.99 -59.15 -49.43
N SER A 1071 4.75 -59.24 -48.96
CA SER A 1071 4.02 -58.10 -48.42
C SER A 1071 3.39 -58.42 -47.09
N TRP A 1072 3.24 -57.39 -46.27
CA TRP A 1072 2.50 -57.49 -45.03
C TRP A 1072 1.74 -56.19 -44.76
N LYS A 1073 0.56 -56.32 -44.16
CA LYS A 1073 -0.35 -55.20 -43.88
C LYS A 1073 -1.27 -55.51 -42.71
N GLU A 1074 -1.97 -54.50 -42.21
CA GLU A 1074 -2.99 -54.61 -41.16
C GLU A 1074 -4.25 -55.37 -41.62
#